data_AF-A0A8S0R0B2-F1
#
_entry.id   AF-A0A8S0R0B2-F1
#
_cell.length_a   1.000
_cell.length_b   1.000
_cell.length_c   1.000
_cell.angle_alpha   90.00
_cell.angle_beta   90.00
_cell.angle_gamma   90.00
#
_symmetry.space_group_name_H-M   'P 1'
#
loop_
_entity.id
_entity.type
_entity.pdbx_description
1 polymer ?
#
loop_
_entity_poly.entity_id
_entity_poly.type
_entity_poly.pdbx_seq_one_letter_code
_entity_poly.pdbx_strand_id
1 'polypeptide(L)'
;MEDSDNQASGGKSTPPKDFVCPITTHVFYDPVTLETGQTYERKAIQEWIDRGNSTCPITRQKLHGTQLPKTNYVLKRLIASWKEPNPSSDIAKSEAVKPVNENKFKPAIRSASPNSVISQATTDVTMSELRLAITDLCTSEILRESELAVLKIERFWQEANTEMEMQSLLSKPPVINGFVEILFNSVDPRVLGATVLLLSDLGSRDDSVIQTLTRVDSDVECIVALFKKGLLEAVVLIYLLKPSSISLVEMEMVDSLTEILSSIKNTEFPKMFMKPEKASVILLGQILRSSDDASLSESVRTILSTKAIENIIVSLDAEGVEERIAAVGILLRCILEDGKCRNIIAEKAVLTSLLESFMVVNDVKRFEIVHFLSELVKLNRRNLNEQILHILKDEGAFSTMHTLLTFLQNALEDQCPIVAGLLLQLDLLEEPRKMSIYREEAIDTLISCLKNSEYPVAQIAAAETVLSLQGRFSYSGKSLARAILLKRAGLDRSYKTFMQKDQRRQQIFDETQETMEEEQAAEWERKVAFVLASHEFGLLFEALAEGLKSRYAELQSVCFMSATWLIYMLSVLPDTGIRGAARVCLLKHFVSIFKSEKNTDDRALSMLALNSFVRDPDGLQDLTVHMKDILKGLRELKKSSVLAFEMLQVFSEEHDNSADLWNHKELAQEDCSINGEVLSIASFRGKIFSGHSDGIIKVWTCKGTLLHLVQEIQEHSKPVTSLVILHSAGKLYSGSLDKTVRVWSIMEEGIHCEQVHETKDHINSLVVSNNIACYIPQGVGIKVHSWNGSSKVLNQNKYVKCLALVQGKLYCGCHDNSIQEIDLVSGTIGNIQTGSKKLLGKAYPIYSLQVQDGLIYSAGPSLDGANVKIWSTSNYNMVGSLPSTLDVREMVVSSELIYLGCKSGIVEVWCKKKQTRVETLQSNPNSKILCMALDNDKDILVI
;
A
#
# COMPACT_ATOMS: atom_id res chain seq x y z
N MET A 1 2.88 54.70 -4.63
CA MET A 1 2.35 55.85 -3.87
C MET A 1 2.51 55.44 -2.41
N GLU A 2 3.52 55.86 -1.67
CA GLU A 2 4.42 57.02 -1.80
C GLU A 2 5.90 56.59 -1.79
N ASP A 3 6.66 57.25 -2.66
CA ASP A 3 8.12 57.20 -2.76
C ASP A 3 8.68 58.57 -2.38
N SER A 4 9.97 58.56 -2.03
CA SER A 4 10.97 59.63 -2.15
C SER A 4 10.81 60.90 -1.30
N ASP A 5 11.71 61.08 -0.33
CA ASP A 5 12.88 61.96 -0.42
C ASP A 5 13.27 62.47 0.98
N ASN A 6 14.52 62.20 1.40
CA ASN A 6 15.34 63.30 1.92
C ASN A 6 16.84 63.02 1.84
N GLN A 7 17.50 64.07 1.37
CA GLN A 7 18.86 64.15 0.87
C GLN A 7 19.95 64.00 1.94
N ALA A 8 21.13 63.66 1.42
CA ALA A 8 22.44 63.81 2.03
C ALA A 8 22.64 65.17 2.70
N SER A 9 23.05 65.14 3.97
CA SER A 9 23.75 66.23 4.63
C SER A 9 25.07 65.70 5.19
N GLY A 10 26.18 66.31 4.77
CA GLY A 10 27.53 66.02 5.24
C GLY A 10 27.66 66.38 6.72
N GLY A 11 27.34 65.44 7.59
CA GLY A 11 27.65 65.50 9.01
C GLY A 11 29.13 65.20 9.23
N LYS A 12 29.90 66.17 9.71
CA LYS A 12 31.26 65.96 10.24
C LYS A 12 31.19 64.80 11.25
N SER A 13 31.80 63.66 10.95
CA SER A 13 31.79 62.50 11.84
C SER A 13 32.57 62.84 13.11
N THR A 14 31.88 63.16 14.21
CA THR A 14 32.51 63.23 15.51
C THR A 14 33.01 61.84 15.90
N PRO A 15 34.28 61.67 16.29
CA PRO A 15 34.82 60.37 16.65
C PRO A 15 34.06 59.78 17.85
N PRO A 16 33.81 58.46 17.88
CA PRO A 16 33.30 57.76 19.06
C PRO A 16 34.10 58.15 20.32
N LYS A 17 33.42 58.29 21.47
CA LYS A 17 34.06 58.71 22.73
C LYS A 17 35.23 57.80 23.12
N ASP A 18 35.15 56.51 22.78
CA ASP A 18 36.17 55.51 23.09
C ASP A 18 37.43 55.64 22.21
N PHE A 19 37.39 56.43 21.13
CA PHE A 19 38.54 56.72 20.28
C PHE A 19 39.30 57.97 20.71
N VAL A 20 38.79 58.68 21.72
CA VAL A 20 39.31 59.96 22.18
C VAL A 20 40.02 59.80 23.52
N CYS A 21 41.24 60.32 23.61
CA CYS A 21 41.99 60.33 24.86
C CYS A 21 41.33 61.25 25.90
N PRO A 22 41.05 60.78 27.13
CA PRO A 22 40.44 61.60 28.17
C PRO A 22 41.29 62.79 28.65
N ILE A 23 42.62 62.77 28.42
CA ILE A 23 43.53 63.87 28.78
C ILE A 23 43.64 64.89 27.65
N THR A 24 43.86 64.42 26.41
CA THR A 24 44.10 65.33 25.29
C THR A 24 42.81 65.75 24.59
N THR A 25 41.71 65.03 24.78
CA THR A 25 40.43 65.19 24.05
C THR A 25 40.54 65.05 22.52
N HIS A 26 41.66 64.49 22.03
CA HIS A 26 41.90 64.17 20.63
C HIS A 26 41.84 62.66 20.38
N VAL A 27 41.62 62.25 19.14
CA VAL A 27 41.64 60.85 18.72
C VAL A 27 43.01 60.23 19.02
N PHE A 28 43.06 59.02 19.58
CA PHE A 28 44.33 58.35 19.89
C PHE A 28 45.18 58.16 18.62
N TYR A 29 46.46 58.50 18.74
CA TYR A 29 47.50 58.16 17.78
C TYR A 29 48.34 56.97 18.28
N ASP A 30 48.64 56.96 19.59
CA ASP A 30 49.34 55.86 20.25
C ASP A 30 48.67 55.53 21.60
N PRO A 31 47.52 54.81 21.57
CA PRO A 31 46.76 54.50 22.77
C PRO A 31 47.52 53.54 23.69
N VAL A 32 47.53 53.80 24.99
CA VAL A 32 48.14 52.98 26.04
C VAL A 32 47.12 52.74 27.14
N THR A 33 46.83 51.47 27.42
CA THR A 33 45.90 51.08 28.48
C THR A 33 46.68 50.79 29.77
N LEU A 34 46.37 51.49 30.85
CA LEU A 34 46.98 51.28 32.16
C LEU A 34 46.42 50.03 32.86
N GLU A 35 47.06 49.59 33.94
CA GLU A 35 46.61 48.50 34.83
C GLU A 35 45.17 48.71 35.36
N THR A 36 44.70 49.95 35.36
CA THR A 36 43.36 50.36 35.79
C THR A 36 42.28 50.18 34.71
N GLY A 37 42.65 49.68 33.52
CA GLY A 37 41.76 49.48 32.38
C GLY A 37 41.44 50.74 31.57
N GLN A 38 41.95 51.92 31.96
CA GLN A 38 41.75 53.18 31.25
C GLN A 38 42.82 53.41 30.19
N THR A 39 42.41 53.89 29.02
CA THR A 39 43.29 54.12 27.86
C THR A 39 43.60 55.61 27.68
N TYR A 40 44.88 55.93 27.48
CA TYR A 40 45.40 57.28 27.33
C TYR A 40 46.36 57.37 26.14
N GLU A 41 46.53 58.57 25.58
CA GLU A 41 47.56 58.84 24.59
C GLU A 41 48.94 58.75 25.27
N ARG A 42 49.87 57.97 24.70
CA ARG A 42 51.18 57.66 25.31
C ARG A 42 51.88 58.90 25.83
N LYS A 43 51.99 59.95 25.00
CA LYS A 43 52.68 61.20 25.37
C LYS A 43 52.02 61.89 26.55
N ALA A 44 50.69 61.93 26.59
CA ALA A 44 49.94 62.63 27.62
C ALA A 44 50.00 61.93 28.98
N ILE A 45 49.96 60.59 28.99
CA ILE A 45 50.09 59.84 30.24
C ILE A 45 51.55 59.77 30.72
N GLN A 46 52.52 59.80 29.80
CA GLN A 46 53.94 59.93 30.17
C GLN A 46 54.19 61.28 30.86
N GLU A 47 53.72 62.39 30.29
CA GLU A 47 53.82 63.71 30.94
C GLU A 47 53.10 63.76 32.29
N TRP A 48 51.97 63.07 32.43
CA TRP A 48 51.25 62.99 33.70
C TRP A 48 52.10 62.32 34.80
N ILE A 49 52.81 61.24 34.46
CA ILE A 49 53.71 60.52 35.36
C ILE A 49 54.99 61.33 35.62
N ASP A 50 55.56 61.96 34.59
CA ASP A 50 56.79 62.77 34.68
C ASP A 50 56.60 64.01 35.57
N ARG A 51 55.36 64.53 35.68
CA ARG A 51 55.00 65.60 36.63
C ARG A 51 54.90 65.12 38.09
N GLY A 52 55.22 63.86 38.37
CA GLY A 52 55.25 63.27 39.71
C GLY A 52 53.94 62.66 40.19
N ASN A 53 52.94 62.49 39.31
CA ASN A 53 51.67 61.87 39.69
C ASN A 53 51.78 60.34 39.65
N SER A 54 51.52 59.68 40.77
CA SER A 54 51.55 58.20 40.89
C SER A 54 50.16 57.55 40.82
N THR A 55 49.15 58.25 40.29
CA THR A 55 47.76 57.81 40.24
C THR A 55 47.18 57.96 38.83
N CYS A 56 46.25 57.08 38.49
CA CYS A 56 45.49 57.15 37.26
C CYS A 56 44.63 58.44 37.21
N PRO A 57 44.67 59.24 36.13
CA PRO A 57 43.93 60.50 36.03
C PRO A 57 42.42 60.40 36.27
N ILE A 58 41.79 59.30 35.82
CA ILE A 58 40.33 59.12 35.92
C ILE A 58 39.97 58.29 37.16
N THR A 59 40.55 57.11 37.32
CA THR A 59 40.16 56.18 38.40
C THR A 59 40.79 56.51 39.75
N ARG A 60 41.79 57.40 39.79
CA ARG A 60 42.58 57.79 40.98
C ARG A 60 43.28 56.63 41.69
N GLN A 61 43.26 55.42 41.11
CA GLN A 61 43.98 54.26 41.61
C GLN A 61 45.50 54.45 41.46
N LYS A 62 46.27 53.93 42.41
CA LYS A 62 47.73 54.04 42.44
C LYS A 62 48.35 53.13 41.37
N LEU A 63 49.31 53.65 40.61
CA LEU A 63 50.01 52.90 39.56
C LEU A 63 51.26 52.23 40.16
N HIS A 64 51.47 50.94 39.87
CA HIS A 64 52.57 50.16 40.47
C HIS A 64 53.86 50.14 39.62
N GLY A 65 53.77 50.47 38.33
CA GLY A 65 54.93 50.58 37.43
C GLY A 65 55.26 52.04 37.03
N THR A 66 56.55 52.36 36.95
CA THR A 66 57.06 53.62 36.34
C THR A 66 57.18 53.52 34.82
N GLN A 67 57.07 52.33 34.25
CA GLN A 67 57.15 52.08 32.81
C GLN A 67 55.74 51.95 32.23
N LEU A 68 55.42 52.76 31.22
CA LEU A 68 54.13 52.67 30.52
C LEU A 68 54.01 51.34 29.76
N PRO A 69 52.81 50.72 29.76
CA PRO A 69 52.52 49.57 28.91
C PRO A 69 52.76 49.83 27.42
N LYS A 70 52.87 48.74 26.65
CA LYS A 70 52.93 48.80 25.18
C LYS A 70 51.61 49.33 24.60
N THR A 71 51.66 49.77 23.35
CA THR A 71 50.51 50.37 22.66
C THR A 71 49.37 49.36 22.55
N ASN A 72 48.13 49.82 22.76
CA ASN A 72 46.92 49.07 22.49
C ASN A 72 46.67 49.04 20.98
N TYR A 73 47.27 48.06 20.31
CA TYR A 73 47.20 47.94 18.85
C TYR A 73 45.78 47.61 18.35
N VAL A 74 44.92 46.99 19.17
CA VAL A 74 43.52 46.74 18.85
C VAL A 74 42.78 48.07 18.67
N LEU A 75 42.87 48.97 19.66
CA LEU A 75 42.26 50.29 19.56
C LEU A 75 42.89 51.11 18.42
N LYS A 76 44.20 50.97 18.19
CA LYS A 76 44.90 51.63 17.09
C LYS A 76 44.42 51.15 15.71
N ARG A 77 44.16 49.84 15.54
CA ARG A 77 43.60 49.25 14.31
C ARG A 77 42.14 49.65 14.11
N LEU A 78 41.32 49.66 15.16
CA LEU A 78 39.93 50.13 15.11
C LEU A 78 39.85 51.61 14.68
N ILE A 79 40.73 52.45 15.22
CA ILE A 79 40.85 53.86 14.80
C ILE A 79 41.33 53.97 13.35
N ALA A 80 42.27 53.12 12.91
CA ALA A 80 42.74 53.10 11.53
C ALA A 80 41.62 52.72 10.55
N SER A 81 40.85 51.67 10.85
CA SER A 81 39.68 51.25 10.07
C SER A 81 38.58 52.33 10.07
N TRP A 82 38.37 53.03 11.18
CA TRP A 82 37.44 54.17 11.23
C TRP A 82 37.92 55.39 10.42
N LYS A 83 39.24 55.55 10.24
CA LYS A 83 39.84 56.62 9.43
C LYS A 83 39.79 56.35 7.92
N GLU A 84 39.74 55.10 7.47
CA GLU A 84 39.66 54.74 6.05
C GLU A 84 38.48 55.40 5.29
N PRO A 85 37.26 55.49 5.84
CA PRO A 85 36.15 56.20 5.20
C PRO A 85 36.17 57.74 5.38
N ASN A 86 37.09 58.32 6.17
CA ASN A 86 37.13 59.76 6.48
C ASN A 86 38.55 60.38 6.37
N PRO A 87 39.04 60.69 5.16
CA PRO A 87 40.38 61.23 4.97
C PRO A 87 40.38 62.78 4.97
N SER A 88 40.63 63.43 6.10
CA SER A 88 41.21 64.79 6.11
C SER A 88 41.79 65.19 7.47
N SER A 89 43.11 65.05 7.63
CA SER A 89 44.05 66.10 8.05
C SER A 89 45.37 65.46 8.52
N ASP A 90 46.28 65.20 7.59
CA ASP A 90 47.68 64.92 7.90
C ASP A 90 48.48 66.23 7.87
N ILE A 91 49.38 66.44 8.84
CA ILE A 91 50.72 67.02 8.59
C ILE A 91 51.77 66.36 9.52
N ALA A 92 52.54 65.45 8.90
CA ALA A 92 54.00 65.23 8.96
C ALA A 92 54.82 65.50 10.23
N LYS A 93 55.63 64.50 10.65
CA LYS A 93 57.05 64.35 10.22
C LYS A 93 57.72 63.08 10.81
N SER A 94 58.53 62.48 9.95
CA SER A 94 59.46 61.36 10.11
C SER A 94 60.64 61.70 11.05
N GLU A 95 61.15 60.74 11.83
CA GLU A 95 62.53 60.21 11.67
C GLU A 95 62.87 59.03 12.61
N ALA A 96 63.86 58.25 12.17
CA ALA A 96 64.26 56.89 12.53
C ALA A 96 64.97 56.70 13.90
N VAL A 97 65.04 55.44 14.37
CA VAL A 97 66.26 54.62 14.65
C VAL A 97 66.01 53.53 15.74
N LYS A 98 66.39 52.27 15.45
CA LYS A 98 66.54 51.09 16.36
C LYS A 98 67.96 51.08 17.01
N PRO A 99 68.38 50.14 17.89
CA PRO A 99 67.69 49.23 18.82
C PRO A 99 68.23 49.33 20.28
N VAL A 100 67.63 48.53 21.17
CA VAL A 100 67.93 48.31 22.60
C VAL A 100 69.26 47.58 22.82
N ASN A 101 69.94 47.86 23.94
CA ASN A 101 70.98 47.00 24.50
C ASN A 101 70.74 46.72 26.01
N GLU A 102 71.17 45.52 26.40
CA GLU A 102 70.92 44.74 27.63
C GLU A 102 71.42 45.37 28.95
N ASN A 103 70.77 45.04 30.09
CA ASN A 103 71.34 44.11 31.10
C ASN A 103 70.59 44.08 32.46
N LYS A 104 70.32 42.84 32.91
CA LYS A 104 70.48 42.23 34.26
C LYS A 104 70.12 43.04 35.53
N PHE A 105 69.25 42.46 36.39
CA PHE A 105 69.63 41.70 37.61
C PHE A 105 68.37 41.27 38.41
N LYS A 106 68.34 40.01 38.88
CA LYS A 106 67.52 39.46 40.00
C LYS A 106 68.13 39.90 41.36
N PRO A 107 67.71 39.48 42.58
CA PRO A 107 66.61 38.58 43.02
C PRO A 107 65.85 39.05 44.30
N ALA A 108 64.87 38.26 44.79
CA ALA A 108 64.84 37.79 46.19
C ALA A 108 63.72 36.76 46.44
N ILE A 109 64.12 35.69 47.12
CA ILE A 109 63.36 34.51 47.55
C ILE A 109 62.68 34.79 48.90
N ARG A 110 61.49 34.20 49.14
CA ARG A 110 61.08 33.77 50.49
C ARG A 110 60.42 32.39 50.45
N SER A 111 60.74 31.63 51.49
CA SER A 111 60.54 30.19 51.72
C SER A 111 59.33 29.87 52.58
N ALA A 112 58.71 28.69 52.39
CA ALA A 112 58.03 27.92 53.46
C ALA A 112 57.91 26.40 53.16
N SER A 113 58.38 25.59 54.14
CA SER A 113 57.99 24.26 54.67
C SER A 113 57.19 23.21 53.87
N PRO A 114 57.46 21.88 54.01
CA PRO A 114 57.59 21.00 52.84
C PRO A 114 56.43 20.10 52.40
N ASN A 115 55.30 19.89 53.12
CA ASN A 115 54.37 18.80 52.74
C ASN A 115 52.90 19.17 52.48
N SER A 116 52.47 20.43 52.69
CA SER A 116 51.20 20.97 52.17
C SER A 116 51.42 21.97 51.01
N VAL A 117 52.68 22.35 50.79
CA VAL A 117 53.11 23.34 49.80
C VAL A 117 53.37 22.69 48.44
N ILE A 118 53.53 21.37 48.36
CA ILE A 118 53.82 20.71 47.08
C ILE A 118 52.58 20.70 46.18
N SER A 119 51.38 20.43 46.70
CA SER A 119 50.15 20.49 45.91
C SER A 119 49.75 21.93 45.53
N GLN A 120 49.89 22.89 46.46
CA GLN A 120 49.62 24.31 46.20
C GLN A 120 50.66 24.97 45.29
N ALA A 121 51.95 24.63 45.41
CA ALA A 121 52.98 25.12 44.51
C ALA A 121 52.85 24.51 43.12
N THR A 122 52.43 23.25 42.99
CA THR A 122 52.13 22.68 41.67
C THR A 122 50.94 23.36 41.01
N THR A 123 49.87 23.70 41.74
CA THR A 123 48.71 24.43 41.19
C THR A 123 49.03 25.91 40.89
N ASP A 124 49.86 26.57 41.70
CA ASP A 124 50.30 27.94 41.43
C ASP A 124 51.24 28.01 40.22
N VAL A 125 52.12 27.02 40.05
CA VAL A 125 53.00 26.90 38.87
C VAL A 125 52.17 26.64 37.62
N THR A 126 51.22 25.69 37.63
CA THR A 126 50.35 25.43 36.47
C THR A 126 49.48 26.63 36.12
N MET A 127 48.94 27.35 37.10
CA MET A 127 48.15 28.57 36.86
C MET A 127 49.02 29.73 36.35
N SER A 128 50.29 29.79 36.73
CA SER A 128 51.25 30.77 36.17
C SER A 128 51.60 30.45 34.71
N GLU A 129 51.77 29.17 34.37
CA GLU A 129 52.00 28.71 32.99
C GLU A 129 50.77 28.90 32.11
N LEU A 130 49.56 28.70 32.64
CA LEU A 130 48.31 29.01 31.96
C LEU A 130 48.18 30.51 31.66
N ARG A 131 48.49 31.38 32.64
CA ARG A 131 48.48 32.85 32.41
C ARG A 131 49.49 33.27 31.35
N LEU A 132 50.65 32.62 31.28
CA LEU A 132 51.64 32.84 30.22
C LEU A 132 51.07 32.42 28.85
N ALA A 133 50.49 31.22 28.75
CA ALA A 133 49.87 30.77 27.51
C ALA A 133 48.72 31.69 27.05
N ILE A 134 47.89 32.18 27.98
CA ILE A 134 46.83 33.15 27.65
C ILE A 134 47.42 34.50 27.19
N THR A 135 48.55 34.92 27.77
CA THR A 135 49.23 36.14 27.35
C THR A 135 49.79 35.97 25.93
N ASP A 136 50.39 34.82 25.63
CA ASP A 136 50.90 34.51 24.30
C ASP A 136 49.77 34.48 23.27
N LEU A 137 48.61 33.87 23.60
CA LEU A 137 47.43 33.84 22.75
C LEU A 137 46.89 35.25 22.43
N CYS A 138 46.81 36.12 23.44
CA CYS A 138 46.20 37.45 23.28
C CYS A 138 47.15 38.53 22.73
N THR A 139 48.48 38.31 22.78
CA THR A 139 49.46 39.38 22.52
C THR A 139 50.58 39.04 21.53
N SER A 140 50.74 37.77 21.13
CA SER A 140 51.75 37.40 20.14
C SER A 140 51.33 37.80 18.72
N GLU A 141 52.29 38.32 17.94
CA GLU A 141 52.15 38.61 16.51
C GLU A 141 52.47 37.37 15.65
N ILE A 142 53.03 36.31 16.25
CA ILE A 142 53.47 35.10 15.56
C ILE A 142 52.38 34.05 15.72
N LEU A 143 51.67 33.74 14.62
CA LEU A 143 50.59 32.74 14.61
C LEU A 143 51.01 31.42 15.27
N ARG A 144 52.24 30.94 14.99
CA ARG A 144 52.75 29.68 15.54
C ARG A 144 52.91 29.67 17.05
N GLU A 145 53.16 30.82 17.68
CA GLU A 145 53.23 30.92 19.15
C GLU A 145 51.83 30.84 19.75
N SER A 146 50.86 31.53 19.13
CA SER A 146 49.46 31.47 19.51
C SER A 146 48.85 30.07 19.30
N GLU A 147 49.20 29.36 18.21
CA GLU A 147 48.80 27.96 17.97
C GLU A 147 49.34 27.02 19.07
N LEU A 148 50.61 27.17 19.46
CA LEU A 148 51.20 26.40 20.56
C LEU A 148 50.57 26.75 21.91
N ALA A 149 50.16 28.01 22.11
CA ALA A 149 49.45 28.44 23.30
C ALA A 149 48.09 27.75 23.42
N VAL A 150 47.33 27.62 22.32
CA VAL A 150 46.04 26.89 22.30
C VAL A 150 46.22 25.44 22.74
N LEU A 151 47.20 24.72 22.18
CA LEU A 151 47.45 23.31 22.54
C LEU A 151 47.89 23.15 24.01
N LYS A 152 48.64 24.12 24.55
CA LYS A 152 48.97 24.14 25.98
C LYS A 152 47.73 24.37 26.85
N ILE A 153 46.88 25.32 26.46
CA ILE A 153 45.62 25.60 27.18
C ILE A 153 44.71 24.38 27.14
N GLU A 154 44.56 23.71 25.99
CA GLU A 154 43.80 22.47 25.84
C GLU A 154 44.31 21.38 26.78
N ARG A 155 45.63 21.18 26.83
CA ARG A 155 46.25 20.20 27.73
C ARG A 155 45.96 20.50 29.20
N PHE A 156 46.10 21.76 29.62
CA PHE A 156 45.75 22.16 30.98
C PHE A 156 44.27 21.96 31.27
N TRP A 157 43.41 22.24 30.29
CA TRP A 157 41.97 22.06 30.41
C TRP A 157 41.55 20.58 30.56
N GLN A 158 42.22 19.66 29.88
CA GLN A 158 41.98 18.22 30.02
C GLN A 158 42.55 17.63 31.32
N GLU A 159 43.70 18.14 31.78
CA GLU A 159 44.35 17.68 33.02
C GLU A 159 43.66 18.23 34.28
N ALA A 160 43.09 19.45 34.21
CA ALA A 160 42.39 20.11 35.31
C ALA A 160 40.89 19.81 35.27
N ASN A 161 40.48 18.69 35.86
CA ASN A 161 39.06 18.38 36.02
C ASN A 161 38.43 19.35 37.05
N THR A 162 37.92 20.49 36.58
CA THR A 162 37.06 21.49 37.27
C THR A 162 37.71 22.44 38.30
N GLU A 163 38.46 23.45 37.85
CA GLU A 163 38.77 24.65 38.65
C GLU A 163 37.96 25.87 38.16
N MET A 164 37.07 26.44 39.00
CA MET A 164 36.29 27.65 38.68
C MET A 164 37.19 28.86 38.30
N GLU A 165 38.41 28.91 38.83
CA GLU A 165 39.35 30.00 38.52
C GLU A 165 39.85 29.96 37.07
N MET A 166 40.13 28.77 36.52
CA MET A 166 40.52 28.63 35.11
C MET A 166 39.39 29.03 34.16
N GLN A 167 38.15 28.62 34.46
CA GLN A 167 36.97 29.02 33.70
C GLN A 167 36.81 30.55 33.68
N SER A 168 36.91 31.20 34.85
CA SER A 168 36.80 32.67 34.96
C SER A 168 37.87 33.44 34.17
N LEU A 169 39.03 32.82 33.94
CA LEU A 169 40.14 33.41 33.22
C LEU A 169 39.98 33.25 31.70
N LEU A 170 39.52 32.07 31.26
CA LEU A 170 39.33 31.73 29.85
C LEU A 170 38.04 32.32 29.25
N SER A 171 36.97 32.52 30.04
CA SER A 171 35.74 33.18 29.60
C SER A 171 35.87 34.69 29.34
N LYS A 172 37.05 35.29 29.57
CA LYS A 172 37.23 36.72 29.34
C LYS A 172 37.18 37.06 27.84
N PRO A 173 36.47 38.13 27.41
CA PRO A 173 36.33 38.46 25.99
C PRO A 173 37.64 38.55 25.18
N PRO A 174 38.76 39.08 25.72
CA PRO A 174 40.03 39.08 24.98
C PRO A 174 40.56 37.69 24.63
N VAL A 175 40.34 36.72 25.51
CA VAL A 175 40.80 35.33 25.33
C VAL A 175 39.94 34.63 24.29
N ILE A 176 38.62 34.82 24.35
CA ILE A 176 37.68 34.32 23.34
C ILE A 176 38.02 34.87 21.95
N ASN A 177 38.27 36.18 21.85
CA ASN A 177 38.68 36.79 20.57
C ASN A 177 40.01 36.22 20.06
N GLY A 178 40.95 35.90 20.96
CA GLY A 178 42.18 35.19 20.60
C GLY A 178 41.92 33.80 20.02
N PHE A 179 40.99 33.03 20.59
CA PHE A 179 40.57 31.75 20.02
C PHE A 179 39.88 31.90 18.67
N VAL A 180 39.01 32.91 18.51
CA VAL A 180 38.34 33.21 17.23
C VAL A 180 39.37 33.58 16.14
N GLU A 181 40.40 34.37 16.49
CA GLU A 181 41.49 34.69 15.56
C GLU A 181 42.25 33.44 15.10
N ILE A 182 42.43 32.44 15.98
CA ILE A 182 43.04 31.16 15.63
C ILE A 182 42.13 30.33 14.72
N LEU A 183 40.82 30.30 14.97
CA LEU A 183 39.87 29.62 14.08
C LEU A 183 39.93 30.17 12.65
N PHE A 184 40.13 31.48 12.48
CA PHE A 184 40.12 32.11 11.17
C PHE A 184 41.46 32.05 10.43
N ASN A 185 42.57 31.99 11.16
CA ASN A 185 43.91 32.09 10.56
C ASN A 185 44.70 30.78 10.54
N SER A 186 44.40 29.81 11.41
CA SER A 186 45.16 28.55 11.47
C SER A 186 44.73 27.58 10.37
N VAL A 187 45.67 26.74 9.93
CA VAL A 187 45.46 25.66 8.95
C VAL A 187 45.75 24.28 9.57
N ASP A 188 46.30 24.21 10.81
CA ASP A 188 46.54 22.92 11.48
C ASP A 188 45.22 22.37 12.04
N PRO A 189 44.72 21.22 11.55
CA PRO A 189 43.44 20.66 12.00
C PRO A 189 43.44 20.32 13.49
N ARG A 190 44.60 20.01 14.09
CA ARG A 190 44.69 19.74 15.54
C ARG A 190 44.47 21.00 16.37
N VAL A 191 45.01 22.13 15.91
CA VAL A 191 44.85 23.41 16.60
C VAL A 191 43.41 23.90 16.45
N LEU A 192 42.85 23.81 15.24
CA LEU A 192 41.45 24.13 14.99
C LEU A 192 40.51 23.24 15.84
N GLY A 193 40.72 21.92 15.87
CA GLY A 193 39.96 20.99 16.70
C GLY A 193 40.04 21.30 18.20
N ALA A 194 41.25 21.56 18.72
CA ALA A 194 41.46 21.96 20.10
C ALA A 194 40.76 23.29 20.44
N THR A 195 40.76 24.25 19.50
CA THR A 195 40.12 25.56 19.67
C THR A 195 38.61 25.43 19.72
N VAL A 196 38.02 24.65 18.80
CA VAL A 196 36.58 24.35 18.80
C VAL A 196 36.17 23.63 20.08
N LEU A 197 36.96 22.67 20.54
CA LEU A 197 36.69 21.93 21.78
C LEU A 197 36.67 22.85 23.00
N LEU A 198 37.67 23.72 23.13
CA LEU A 198 37.77 24.70 24.22
C LEU A 198 36.58 25.66 24.20
N LEU A 199 36.27 26.24 23.04
CA LEU A 199 35.13 27.15 22.90
C LEU A 199 33.79 26.46 23.17
N SER A 200 33.64 25.19 22.77
CA SER A 200 32.41 24.42 23.00
C SER A 200 32.21 24.11 24.48
N ASP A 201 33.26 23.66 25.20
CA ASP A 201 33.14 23.36 26.63
C ASP A 201 32.97 24.65 27.46
N LEU A 202 33.72 25.71 27.15
CA LEU A 202 33.53 27.02 27.79
C LEU A 202 32.12 27.58 27.54
N GLY A 203 31.65 27.53 26.29
CA GLY A 203 30.31 27.98 25.91
C GLY A 203 29.19 27.19 26.56
N SER A 204 29.38 25.88 26.80
CA SER A 204 28.40 25.05 27.51
C SER A 204 28.25 25.40 28.99
N ARG A 205 29.28 26.01 29.60
CA ARG A 205 29.33 26.34 31.04
C ARG A 205 29.09 27.82 31.33
N ASP A 206 29.28 28.69 30.34
CA ASP A 206 29.20 30.14 30.49
C ASP A 206 28.59 30.80 29.24
N ASP A 207 27.32 31.22 29.35
CA ASP A 207 26.57 31.88 28.28
C ASP A 207 27.22 33.19 27.80
N SER A 208 28.08 33.84 28.61
CA SER A 208 28.80 35.05 28.18
C SER A 208 29.79 34.79 27.04
N VAL A 209 30.27 33.55 26.93
CA VAL A 209 31.13 33.10 25.83
C VAL A 209 30.32 33.06 24.53
N ILE A 210 29.13 32.48 24.58
CA ILE A 210 28.20 32.41 23.43
C ILE A 210 27.79 33.83 23.00
N GLN A 211 27.43 34.69 23.95
CA GLN A 211 27.11 36.10 23.66
C GLN A 211 28.27 36.88 23.05
N THR A 212 29.52 36.48 23.30
CA THR A 212 30.69 37.13 22.70
C THR A 212 30.89 36.65 21.27
N LEU A 213 30.69 35.35 21.01
CA LEU A 213 30.78 34.74 19.67
C LEU A 213 29.65 35.19 18.74
N THR A 214 28.44 35.43 19.25
CA THR A 214 27.28 35.86 18.43
C THR A 214 27.25 37.38 18.18
N ARG A 215 28.27 38.16 18.58
CA ARG A 215 28.30 39.62 18.35
C ARG A 215 28.59 40.00 16.91
N VAL A 216 29.21 39.10 16.14
CA VAL A 216 29.62 39.36 14.77
C VAL A 216 29.09 38.22 13.90
N ASP A 217 28.09 38.49 13.07
CA ASP A 217 27.42 37.46 12.25
C ASP A 217 28.39 36.72 11.31
N SER A 218 29.48 37.37 10.88
CA SER A 218 30.54 36.74 10.07
C SER A 218 31.23 35.56 10.76
N ASP A 219 31.21 35.54 12.09
CA ASP A 219 31.91 34.50 12.85
C ASP A 219 31.17 33.17 12.76
N VAL A 220 29.83 33.19 12.70
CA VAL A 220 28.98 32.01 12.53
C VAL A 220 29.16 31.40 11.13
N GLU A 221 29.15 32.24 10.08
CA GLU A 221 29.39 31.80 8.70
C GLU A 221 30.78 31.17 8.53
N CYS A 222 31.79 31.72 9.21
CA CYS A 222 33.15 31.18 9.14
C CYS A 222 33.27 29.82 9.85
N ILE A 223 32.64 29.64 11.01
CA ILE A 223 32.59 28.35 11.71
C ILE A 223 31.87 27.30 10.83
N VAL A 224 30.79 27.70 10.15
CA VAL A 224 30.10 26.85 9.17
C VAL A 224 31.00 26.50 7.99
N ALA A 225 31.80 27.45 7.49
CA ALA A 225 32.76 27.17 6.42
C ALA A 225 33.86 26.19 6.86
N LEU A 226 34.32 26.25 8.11
CA LEU A 226 35.26 25.27 8.68
C LEU A 226 34.62 23.88 8.79
N PHE A 227 33.35 23.82 9.21
CA PHE A 227 32.58 22.59 9.24
C PHE A 227 32.48 21.94 7.84
N LYS A 228 32.10 22.73 6.82
CA LYS A 228 32.04 22.26 5.42
C LYS A 228 33.40 21.82 4.85
N LYS A 229 34.51 22.27 5.42
CA LYS A 229 35.89 21.84 5.07
C LYS A 229 36.31 20.53 5.74
N GLY A 230 35.45 19.93 6.58
CA GLY A 230 35.67 18.62 7.20
C GLY A 230 36.03 18.65 8.69
N LEU A 231 35.98 19.81 9.36
CA LEU A 231 36.16 19.89 10.81
C LEU A 231 34.84 19.54 11.53
N LEU A 232 34.62 18.25 11.81
CA LEU A 232 33.35 17.74 12.31
C LEU A 232 32.98 18.30 13.70
N GLU A 233 33.97 18.60 14.54
CA GLU A 233 33.79 19.15 15.88
C GLU A 233 33.07 20.50 15.87
N ALA A 234 33.20 21.27 14.78
CA ALA A 234 32.60 22.60 14.65
C ALA A 234 31.08 22.58 14.76
N VAL A 235 30.43 21.46 14.45
CA VAL A 235 28.97 21.31 14.57
C VAL A 235 28.46 21.49 15.99
N VAL A 236 29.25 21.12 17.00
CA VAL A 236 28.91 21.29 18.43
C VAL A 236 28.87 22.77 18.78
N LEU A 237 29.83 23.55 18.27
CA LEU A 237 29.87 24.98 18.47
C LEU A 237 28.71 25.67 17.74
N ILE A 238 28.39 25.25 16.51
CA ILE A 238 27.23 25.74 15.75
C ILE A 238 25.93 25.49 16.53
N TYR A 239 25.77 24.30 17.14
CA TYR A 239 24.62 24.01 17.99
C TYR A 239 24.52 24.96 19.20
N LEU A 240 25.63 25.22 19.89
CA LEU A 240 25.65 26.12 21.05
C LEU A 240 25.35 27.58 20.70
N LEU A 241 25.72 28.03 19.50
CA LEU A 241 25.42 29.37 18.99
C LEU A 241 23.92 29.59 18.73
N LYS A 242 23.11 28.52 18.71
CA LYS A 242 21.65 28.55 18.49
C LYS A 242 21.25 29.44 17.30
N PRO A 243 21.81 29.22 16.10
CA PRO A 243 21.46 29.99 14.91
C PRO A 243 19.96 29.84 14.61
N SER A 244 19.39 30.86 13.97
CA SER A 244 18.01 30.79 13.50
C SER A 244 17.90 29.70 12.43
N SER A 245 16.72 29.09 12.34
CA SER A 245 16.51 28.00 11.40
C SER A 245 16.56 28.45 9.93
N ILE A 246 16.18 29.70 9.65
CA ILE A 246 16.33 30.35 8.34
C ILE A 246 17.81 30.46 7.95
N SER A 247 18.66 30.90 8.90
CA SER A 247 20.11 31.02 8.67
C SER A 247 20.75 29.66 8.35
N LEU A 248 20.34 28.60 9.03
CA LEU A 248 20.84 27.23 8.76
C LEU A 248 20.47 26.74 7.35
N VAL A 249 19.30 27.12 6.83
CA VAL A 249 18.86 26.77 5.47
C VAL A 249 19.65 27.57 4.43
N GLU A 250 19.81 28.88 4.61
CA GLU A 250 20.61 29.74 3.73
C GLU A 250 22.07 29.29 3.65
N MET A 251 22.58 28.72 4.74
CA MET A 251 23.93 28.18 4.82
C MET A 251 24.09 26.77 4.21
N GLU A 252 23.06 26.18 3.58
CA GLU A 252 23.10 24.85 2.92
C GLU A 252 23.78 23.77 3.77
N MET A 253 23.29 23.58 5.00
CA MET A 253 23.94 22.71 5.99
C MET A 253 23.55 21.22 5.89
N VAL A 254 22.48 20.89 5.18
CA VAL A 254 21.88 19.54 5.20
C VAL A 254 22.84 18.47 4.69
N ASP A 255 23.50 18.70 3.55
CA ASP A 255 24.42 17.73 2.95
C ASP A 255 25.60 17.42 3.88
N SER A 256 26.22 18.45 4.46
CA SER A 256 27.34 18.27 5.39
C SER A 256 26.93 17.58 6.69
N LEU A 257 25.74 17.88 7.22
CA LEU A 257 25.22 17.21 8.42
C LEU A 257 24.88 15.74 8.15
N THR A 258 24.34 15.41 6.97
CA THR A 258 24.08 14.01 6.57
C THR A 258 25.35 13.23 6.29
N GLU A 259 26.42 13.88 5.84
CA GLU A 259 27.73 13.27 5.67
C GLU A 259 28.32 12.76 7.01
N ILE A 260 28.19 13.55 8.09
CA ILE A 260 28.54 13.10 9.46
C ILE A 260 27.81 11.81 9.79
N LEU A 261 26.49 11.81 9.59
CA LEU A 261 25.64 10.67 9.91
C LEU A 261 25.88 9.45 9.01
N SER A 262 26.66 9.54 7.94
CA SER A 262 26.94 8.41 7.03
C SER A 262 28.36 7.84 7.16
N SER A 263 29.33 8.64 7.61
CA SER A 263 30.77 8.33 7.58
C SER A 263 31.31 7.68 8.86
N ILE A 264 30.52 7.64 9.93
CA ILE A 264 31.02 7.29 11.27
C ILE A 264 30.72 5.83 11.59
N LYS A 265 31.66 4.95 11.21
CA LYS A 265 31.74 3.63 11.84
C LYS A 265 32.93 3.47 12.79
N ASN A 266 33.84 4.45 12.95
CA ASN A 266 35.08 4.26 13.74
C ASN A 266 35.85 5.54 14.18
N THR A 267 35.23 6.73 14.28
CA THR A 267 35.95 7.95 14.74
C THR A 267 35.80 8.18 16.24
N GLU A 268 36.86 7.91 17.02
CA GLU A 268 36.94 8.31 18.43
C GLU A 268 37.16 9.82 18.52
N PHE A 269 36.16 10.55 19.03
CA PHE A 269 36.29 11.98 19.32
C PHE A 269 36.90 12.19 20.73
N PRO A 270 37.64 13.29 20.94
CA PRO A 270 38.03 13.73 22.28
C PRO A 270 36.80 13.90 23.19
N LYS A 271 37.01 13.87 24.51
CA LYS A 271 35.94 14.00 25.51
C LYS A 271 35.31 15.41 25.47
N MET A 272 34.35 15.62 24.58
CA MET A 272 33.59 16.87 24.41
C MET A 272 32.31 16.87 25.25
N PHE A 273 31.73 18.06 25.45
CA PHE A 273 30.41 18.26 26.07
C PHE A 273 29.30 17.45 25.37
N MET A 274 29.37 17.37 24.04
CA MET A 274 28.40 16.67 23.21
C MET A 274 29.12 16.03 22.02
N LYS A 275 28.65 14.84 21.59
CA LYS A 275 29.13 14.22 20.36
C LYS A 275 28.64 15.00 19.14
N PRO A 276 29.46 15.17 18.08
CA PRO A 276 29.03 15.78 16.82
C PRO A 276 27.76 15.16 16.22
N GLU A 277 27.56 13.85 16.40
CA GLU A 277 26.37 13.10 15.96
C GLU A 277 25.08 13.69 16.56
N LYS A 278 25.05 13.84 17.88
CA LYS A 278 23.90 14.37 18.62
C LYS A 278 23.58 15.81 18.18
N ALA A 279 24.60 16.65 18.08
CA ALA A 279 24.44 18.02 17.59
C ALA A 279 23.89 18.05 16.15
N SER A 280 24.34 17.13 15.30
CA SER A 280 23.88 17.02 13.91
C SER A 280 22.41 16.64 13.81
N VAL A 281 21.96 15.65 14.58
CA VAL A 281 20.54 15.23 14.63
C VAL A 281 19.66 16.38 15.12
N ILE A 282 20.07 17.11 16.15
CA ILE A 282 19.28 18.23 16.68
C ILE A 282 19.18 19.38 15.67
N LEU A 283 20.30 19.76 15.04
CA LEU A 283 20.32 20.82 14.02
C LEU A 283 19.52 20.43 12.77
N LEU A 284 19.63 19.19 12.30
CA LEU A 284 18.81 18.68 11.20
C LEU A 284 17.31 18.72 11.55
N GLY A 285 16.94 18.34 12.78
CA GLY A 285 15.56 18.42 13.24
C GLY A 285 15.04 19.87 13.30
N GLN A 286 15.89 20.83 13.65
CA GLN A 286 15.54 22.25 13.64
C GLN A 286 15.33 22.79 12.23
N ILE A 287 16.19 22.40 11.27
CA ILE A 287 16.06 22.79 9.86
C ILE A 287 14.72 22.30 9.30
N LEU A 288 14.47 20.99 9.42
CA LEU A 288 13.28 20.35 8.84
C LEU A 288 11.94 20.77 9.48
N ARG A 289 11.95 21.38 10.66
CA ARG A 289 10.72 21.91 11.29
C ARG A 289 10.32 23.30 10.78
N SER A 290 11.22 23.99 10.09
CA SER A 290 11.08 25.42 9.81
C SER A 290 11.09 25.81 8.35
N SER A 291 11.55 24.91 7.47
CA SER A 291 11.66 25.15 6.04
C SER A 291 10.31 25.01 5.31
N ASP A 292 10.16 25.72 4.19
CA ASP A 292 9.02 25.61 3.28
C ASP A 292 8.97 24.24 2.57
N ASP A 293 7.77 23.78 2.18
CA ASP A 293 7.52 22.43 1.61
C ASP A 293 8.41 22.06 0.42
N ALA A 294 8.88 23.03 -0.37
CA ALA A 294 9.72 22.76 -1.54
C ALA A 294 11.18 22.39 -1.18
N SER A 295 11.85 23.18 -0.34
CA SER A 295 13.24 22.94 0.11
C SER A 295 13.32 21.77 1.10
N LEU A 296 12.20 21.47 1.77
CA LEU A 296 12.02 20.26 2.57
C LEU A 296 12.18 18.98 1.75
N SER A 297 11.55 18.92 0.58
CA SER A 297 11.56 17.70 -0.25
C SER A 297 12.96 17.33 -0.77
N GLU A 298 13.79 18.34 -1.05
CA GLU A 298 15.18 18.14 -1.46
C GLU A 298 16.04 17.67 -0.29
N SER A 299 15.93 18.33 0.86
CA SER A 299 16.63 17.98 2.09
C SER A 299 16.34 16.54 2.55
N VAL A 300 15.06 16.13 2.50
CA VAL A 300 14.64 14.77 2.87
C VAL A 300 15.15 13.73 1.85
N ARG A 301 15.18 14.07 0.55
CA ARG A 301 15.76 13.16 -0.46
C ARG A 301 17.25 12.92 -0.23
N THR A 302 18.00 13.93 0.19
CA THR A 302 19.41 13.75 0.58
C THR A 302 19.52 12.75 1.73
N ILE A 303 18.72 12.90 2.79
CA ILE A 303 18.70 11.98 3.94
C ILE A 303 18.33 10.56 3.52
N LEU A 304 17.35 10.39 2.63
CA LEU A 304 16.92 9.08 2.12
C LEU A 304 17.96 8.41 1.21
N SER A 305 18.71 9.20 0.45
CA SER A 305 19.76 8.69 -0.46
C SER A 305 21.01 8.23 0.27
N THR A 306 21.22 8.71 1.49
CA THR A 306 22.37 8.40 2.34
C THR A 306 22.02 7.28 3.35
N LYS A 307 23.02 6.57 3.87
CA LYS A 307 22.82 5.58 4.96
C LYS A 307 22.51 6.23 6.32
N ALA A 308 22.13 7.51 6.34
CA ALA A 308 21.92 8.31 7.54
C ALA A 308 20.73 7.82 8.39
N ILE A 309 19.70 7.24 7.77
CA ILE A 309 18.50 6.75 8.48
C ILE A 309 18.86 5.77 9.60
N GLU A 310 19.79 4.83 9.35
CA GLU A 310 20.16 3.83 10.35
C GLU A 310 20.77 4.46 11.62
N ASN A 311 21.56 5.53 11.44
CA ASN A 311 22.18 6.23 12.57
C ASN A 311 21.17 7.15 13.28
N ILE A 312 20.23 7.76 12.57
CA ILE A 312 19.13 8.52 13.18
C ILE A 312 18.22 7.61 14.02
N ILE A 313 18.00 6.35 13.59
CA ILE A 313 17.24 5.37 14.37
C ILE A 313 17.93 5.07 15.71
N VAL A 314 19.26 5.00 15.75
CA VAL A 314 20.01 4.79 17.00
C VAL A 314 19.78 5.96 17.98
N SER A 315 19.62 7.18 17.49
CA SER A 315 19.32 8.36 18.32
C SER A 315 17.93 8.31 19.00
N LEU A 316 17.03 7.38 18.63
CA LEU A 316 15.78 7.15 19.37
C LEU A 316 16.02 6.57 20.77
N ASP A 317 17.13 5.87 20.97
CA ASP A 317 17.54 5.29 22.25
C ASP A 317 18.55 6.17 23.02
N ALA A 318 18.74 7.42 22.59
CA ALA A 318 19.65 8.33 23.25
C ALA A 318 19.16 8.73 24.67
N GLU A 319 20.11 8.99 25.58
CA GLU A 319 19.80 9.49 26.93
C GLU A 319 19.12 10.88 26.90
N GLY A 320 19.38 11.67 25.87
CA GLY A 320 18.87 13.05 25.76
C GLY A 320 17.48 13.14 25.13
N VAL A 321 16.50 13.68 25.85
CA VAL A 321 15.12 13.89 25.34
C VAL A 321 15.10 14.76 24.08
N GLU A 322 15.92 15.83 24.00
CA GLU A 322 15.95 16.69 22.81
C GLU A 322 16.41 15.97 21.55
N GLU A 323 17.37 15.07 21.68
CA GLU A 323 17.88 14.25 20.57
C GLU A 323 16.81 13.27 20.09
N ARG A 324 16.14 12.58 21.01
CA ARG A 324 15.05 11.64 20.69
C ARG A 324 13.93 12.33 19.92
N ILE A 325 13.50 13.51 20.37
CA ILE A 325 12.43 14.28 19.73
C ILE A 325 12.85 14.81 18.35
N ALA A 326 14.10 15.27 18.20
CA ALA A 326 14.62 15.67 16.90
C ALA A 326 14.67 14.49 15.91
N ALA A 327 15.14 13.33 16.38
CA ALA A 327 15.14 12.10 15.59
C ALA A 327 13.73 11.70 15.14
N VAL A 328 12.73 11.75 16.04
CA VAL A 328 11.31 11.51 15.71
C VAL A 328 10.82 12.44 14.59
N GLY A 329 11.09 13.74 14.70
CA GLY A 329 10.68 14.72 13.68
C GLY A 329 11.29 14.44 12.31
N ILE A 330 12.58 14.11 12.26
CA ILE A 330 13.28 13.76 11.02
C ILE A 330 12.69 12.48 10.42
N LEU A 331 12.55 11.42 11.22
CA LEU A 331 12.08 10.12 10.75
C LEU A 331 10.62 10.18 10.30
N LEU A 332 9.75 10.89 11.02
CA LEU A 332 8.37 11.14 10.62
C LEU A 332 8.32 11.82 9.25
N ARG A 333 9.15 12.85 9.03
CA ARG A 333 9.18 13.53 7.72
C ARG A 333 9.71 12.63 6.61
N CYS A 334 10.69 11.77 6.90
CA CYS A 334 11.16 10.76 5.96
C CYS A 334 10.05 9.77 5.56
N ILE A 335 9.23 9.33 6.54
CA ILE A 335 8.12 8.40 6.30
C ILE A 335 7.03 9.05 5.42
N LEU A 336 6.70 10.32 5.67
CA LEU A 336 5.67 11.04 4.91
C LEU A 336 6.09 11.28 3.45
N GLU A 337 7.37 11.55 3.18
CA GLU A 337 7.90 11.76 1.82
C GLU A 337 8.15 10.46 1.04
N ASP A 338 8.83 9.47 1.66
CA ASP A 338 9.05 8.15 1.08
C ASP A 338 8.77 7.05 2.10
N GLY A 339 7.53 6.57 2.12
CA GLY A 339 7.09 5.53 3.03
C GLY A 339 7.82 4.19 2.92
N LYS A 340 8.73 3.99 1.95
CA LYS A 340 9.61 2.82 1.86
C LYS A 340 10.55 2.67 3.05
N CYS A 341 10.98 3.79 3.66
CA CYS A 341 11.88 3.77 4.81
C CYS A 341 11.20 3.22 6.08
N ARG A 342 9.86 3.22 6.13
CA ARG A 342 9.07 2.80 7.30
C ARG A 342 9.42 1.40 7.78
N ASN A 343 9.60 0.43 6.87
CA ASN A 343 9.94 -0.95 7.26
C ASN A 343 11.34 -1.04 7.88
N ILE A 344 12.31 -0.27 7.37
CA ILE A 344 13.67 -0.21 7.92
C ILE A 344 13.65 0.38 9.33
N ILE A 345 12.86 1.45 9.52
CA ILE A 345 12.68 2.09 10.83
C ILE A 345 12.03 1.12 11.81
N ALA A 346 10.94 0.47 11.40
CA ALA A 346 10.21 -0.50 12.21
C ALA A 346 11.05 -1.71 12.64
N GLU A 347 11.93 -2.22 11.77
CA GLU A 347 12.80 -3.37 12.09
C GLU A 347 13.94 -3.04 13.06
N LYS A 348 14.38 -1.78 13.14
CA LYS A 348 15.59 -1.37 13.88
C LYS A 348 15.33 -0.45 15.07
N ALA A 349 14.17 0.17 15.16
CA ALA A 349 13.87 1.15 16.20
C ALA A 349 13.66 0.50 17.58
N VAL A 350 14.36 1.03 18.58
CA VAL A 350 14.11 0.75 20.00
C VAL A 350 13.19 1.85 20.54
N LEU A 351 11.96 1.50 20.92
CA LEU A 351 10.91 2.48 21.25
C LEU A 351 10.77 2.75 22.75
N THR A 352 11.39 1.94 23.61
CA THR A 352 11.24 2.01 25.08
C THR A 352 11.63 3.39 25.63
N SER A 353 12.81 3.89 25.25
CA SER A 353 13.32 5.23 25.60
C SER A 353 12.46 6.38 25.06
N LEU A 354 11.77 6.15 23.93
CA LEU A 354 10.86 7.14 23.35
C LEU A 354 9.56 7.27 24.16
N LEU A 355 9.02 6.15 24.67
CA LEU A 355 7.82 6.14 25.52
C LEU A 355 8.04 6.90 26.83
N GLU A 356 9.24 6.83 27.41
CA GLU A 356 9.58 7.64 28.59
C GLU A 356 9.55 9.15 28.27
N SER A 357 9.99 9.53 27.07
CA SER A 357 9.97 10.93 26.62
C SER A 357 8.55 11.46 26.47
N PHE A 358 7.61 10.62 26.03
CA PHE A 358 6.21 11.01 25.86
C PHE A 358 5.60 11.61 27.15
N MET A 359 6.03 11.14 28.32
CA MET A 359 5.53 11.63 29.61
C MET A 359 6.03 13.04 29.94
N VAL A 360 7.30 13.34 29.67
CA VAL A 360 8.00 14.54 30.16
C VAL A 360 7.74 15.77 29.29
N VAL A 361 7.43 15.56 28.02
CA VAL A 361 7.48 16.63 27.00
C VAL A 361 6.12 17.36 26.88
N ASN A 362 6.12 18.58 26.33
CA ASN A 362 4.91 19.37 26.05
C ASN A 362 3.99 18.76 24.99
N ASP A 363 2.75 19.24 24.91
CA ASP A 363 1.70 18.66 24.06
C ASP A 363 2.01 18.68 22.56
N VAL A 364 2.71 19.70 22.06
CA VAL A 364 3.12 19.80 20.65
C VAL A 364 4.05 18.66 20.26
N LYS A 365 5.09 18.42 21.06
CA LYS A 365 6.04 17.33 20.80
C LYS A 365 5.44 15.97 21.17
N ARG A 366 4.51 15.89 22.13
CA ARG A 366 3.72 14.67 22.40
C ARG A 366 2.95 14.24 21.16
N PHE A 367 2.27 15.17 20.49
CA PHE A 367 1.59 14.88 19.24
C PHE A 367 2.56 14.41 18.15
N GLU A 368 3.74 15.01 18.03
CA GLU A 368 4.77 14.58 17.07
C GLU A 368 5.20 13.12 17.29
N ILE A 369 5.35 12.70 18.56
CA ILE A 369 5.61 11.29 18.92
C ILE A 369 4.42 10.41 18.51
N VAL A 370 3.20 10.78 18.88
CA VAL A 370 2.00 9.97 18.58
C VAL A 370 1.80 9.84 17.07
N HIS A 371 2.01 10.93 16.33
CA HIS A 371 1.92 10.93 14.87
C HIS A 371 2.99 10.01 14.27
N PHE A 372 4.24 10.08 14.73
CA PHE A 372 5.29 9.14 14.33
C PHE A 372 4.92 7.69 14.62
N LEU A 373 4.44 7.38 15.82
CA LEU A 373 4.01 6.03 16.19
C LEU A 373 2.83 5.55 15.32
N SER A 374 1.85 6.41 15.06
CA SER A 374 0.69 6.12 14.22
C SER A 374 1.07 5.87 12.75
N GLU A 375 2.12 6.51 12.26
CA GLU A 375 2.67 6.26 10.93
C GLU A 375 3.53 4.99 10.91
N LEU A 376 4.31 4.74 11.97
CA LEU A 376 5.19 3.58 12.08
C LEU A 376 4.42 2.26 12.04
N VAL A 377 3.20 2.23 12.57
CA VAL A 377 2.32 1.05 12.58
C VAL A 377 1.68 0.76 11.20
N LYS A 378 1.77 1.64 10.20
CA LYS A 378 1.21 1.41 8.85
C LYS A 378 2.10 0.52 7.98
N LEU A 379 2.34 -0.71 8.42
CA LEU A 379 3.28 -1.68 7.82
C LEU A 379 2.61 -2.69 6.92
N ASN A 380 3.36 -3.21 5.94
CA ASN A 380 2.88 -4.26 5.03
C ASN A 380 2.74 -5.62 5.74
N ARG A 381 3.67 -5.95 6.64
CA ARG A 381 3.66 -7.22 7.40
C ARG A 381 2.87 -7.05 8.69
N ARG A 382 1.86 -7.88 8.89
CA ARG A 382 0.99 -7.79 10.07
C ARG A 382 1.70 -8.26 11.33
N ASN A 383 2.54 -9.30 11.24
CA ASN A 383 3.34 -9.77 12.36
C ASN A 383 4.24 -8.68 12.95
N LEU A 384 4.97 -7.95 12.09
CA LEU A 384 5.85 -6.86 12.53
C LEU A 384 5.03 -5.72 13.18
N ASN A 385 3.86 -5.40 12.62
CA ASN A 385 2.96 -4.42 13.21
C ASN A 385 2.49 -4.83 14.61
N GLU A 386 2.07 -6.08 14.78
CA GLU A 386 1.60 -6.60 16.06
C GLU A 386 2.72 -6.60 17.12
N GLN A 387 3.95 -6.95 16.73
CA GLN A 387 5.13 -6.84 17.60
C GLN A 387 5.35 -5.40 18.09
N ILE A 388 5.28 -4.41 17.21
CA ILE A 388 5.43 -3.00 17.59
C ILE A 388 4.29 -2.55 18.50
N LEU A 389 3.05 -2.93 18.22
CA LEU A 389 1.92 -2.60 19.10
C LEU A 389 2.09 -3.22 20.49
N HIS A 390 2.61 -4.45 20.60
CA HIS A 390 2.96 -5.06 21.88
C HIS A 390 4.08 -4.31 22.60
N ILE A 391 5.15 -3.92 21.91
CA ILE A 391 6.22 -3.09 22.49
C ILE A 391 5.63 -1.79 23.06
N LEU A 392 4.78 -1.11 22.30
CA LEU A 392 4.14 0.14 22.72
C LEU A 392 3.21 -0.03 23.93
N LYS A 393 2.57 -1.19 24.05
CA LYS A 393 1.64 -1.49 25.13
C LYS A 393 2.35 -1.95 26.40
N ASP A 394 3.36 -2.80 26.28
CA ASP A 394 3.88 -3.62 27.39
C ASP A 394 5.24 -3.16 27.92
N GLU A 395 6.10 -2.52 27.11
CA GLU A 395 7.49 -2.19 27.53
C GLU A 395 7.66 -0.83 28.22
N GLY A 396 6.61 0.01 28.25
CA GLY A 396 6.67 1.32 28.90
C GLY A 396 6.74 1.23 30.44
N ALA A 397 7.47 2.15 31.08
CA ALA A 397 7.50 2.26 32.55
C ALA A 397 6.12 2.58 33.17
N PHE A 398 5.21 3.13 32.37
CA PHE A 398 3.83 3.46 32.71
C PHE A 398 2.88 2.97 31.62
N SER A 399 1.59 2.85 31.93
CA SER A 399 0.58 2.44 30.95
C SER A 399 0.45 3.48 29.82
N THR A 400 1.03 3.17 28.66
CA THR A 400 0.95 3.99 27.44
C THR A 400 -0.50 4.29 27.05
N MET A 401 -1.39 3.30 27.19
CA MET A 401 -2.83 3.44 26.89
C MET A 401 -3.50 4.51 27.78
N HIS A 402 -3.17 4.53 29.08
CA HIS A 402 -3.73 5.55 29.97
C HIS A 402 -3.20 6.95 29.67
N THR A 403 -1.90 7.09 29.39
CA THR A 403 -1.33 8.38 29.00
C THR A 403 -1.93 8.89 27.68
N LEU A 404 -2.12 8.02 26.70
CA LEU A 404 -2.80 8.35 25.43
C LEU A 404 -4.24 8.80 25.66
N LEU A 405 -4.98 8.15 26.56
CA LEU A 405 -6.33 8.56 26.94
C LEU A 405 -6.35 9.96 27.56
N THR A 406 -5.46 10.25 28.51
CA THR A 406 -5.36 11.59 29.12
C THR A 406 -4.93 12.65 28.11
N PHE A 407 -4.09 12.28 27.14
CA PHE A 407 -3.72 13.17 26.05
C PHE A 407 -4.89 13.42 25.10
N LEU A 408 -5.65 12.38 24.72
CA LEU A 408 -6.82 12.46 23.86
C LEU A 408 -7.87 13.44 24.40
N GLN A 409 -8.14 13.40 25.71
CA GLN A 409 -9.10 14.27 26.37
C GLN A 409 -8.74 15.76 26.34
N ASN A 410 -7.46 16.08 26.13
CA ASN A 410 -6.95 17.46 26.07
C ASN A 410 -6.45 17.86 24.67
N ALA A 411 -6.51 16.96 23.69
CA ALA A 411 -5.97 17.17 22.37
C ALA A 411 -6.83 18.14 21.55
N LEU A 412 -6.20 18.82 20.58
CA LEU A 412 -6.92 19.65 19.60
C LEU A 412 -7.71 18.78 18.63
N GLU A 413 -8.78 19.32 18.03
CA GLU A 413 -9.67 18.56 17.14
C GLU A 413 -8.94 17.88 15.97
N ASP A 414 -7.92 18.52 15.40
CA ASP A 414 -7.13 17.96 14.30
C ASP A 414 -6.19 16.82 14.74
N GLN A 415 -5.89 16.74 16.04
CA GLN A 415 -5.00 15.72 16.63
C GLN A 415 -5.78 14.49 17.10
N CYS A 416 -7.03 14.69 17.53
CA CYS A 416 -7.89 13.66 18.09
C CYS A 416 -8.00 12.39 17.23
N PRO A 417 -8.22 12.46 15.89
CA PRO A 417 -8.33 11.25 15.07
C PRO A 417 -7.11 10.34 15.08
N ILE A 418 -5.91 10.91 15.15
CA ILE A 418 -4.66 10.16 15.12
C ILE A 418 -4.41 9.51 16.48
N VAL A 419 -4.64 10.26 17.56
CA VAL A 419 -4.48 9.77 18.94
C VAL A 419 -5.50 8.67 19.24
N ALA A 420 -6.77 8.88 18.88
CA ALA A 420 -7.84 7.89 19.04
C ALA A 420 -7.55 6.62 18.22
N GLY A 421 -7.05 6.76 16.99
CA GLY A 421 -6.65 5.63 16.14
C GLY A 421 -5.59 4.74 16.79
N LEU A 422 -4.51 5.34 17.31
CA LEU A 422 -3.44 4.60 17.98
C LEU A 422 -3.94 3.94 19.28
N LEU A 423 -4.70 4.67 20.11
CA LEU A 423 -5.28 4.13 21.34
C LEU A 423 -6.17 2.91 21.06
N LEU A 424 -7.00 3.00 20.02
CA LEU A 424 -7.89 1.92 19.61
C LEU A 424 -7.10 0.70 19.11
N GLN A 425 -6.03 0.88 18.33
CA GLN A 425 -5.19 -0.23 17.89
C GLN A 425 -4.53 -0.97 19.07
N LEU A 426 -4.10 -0.25 20.11
CA LEU A 426 -3.51 -0.86 21.31
C LEU A 426 -4.53 -1.66 22.13
N ASP A 427 -5.74 -1.11 22.32
CA ASP A 427 -6.83 -1.82 23.00
C ASP A 427 -7.27 -3.07 22.23
N LEU A 428 -7.32 -2.97 20.90
CA LEU A 428 -7.65 -4.07 19.99
C LEU A 428 -6.60 -5.19 19.95
N LEU A 429 -5.51 -5.13 20.71
CA LEU A 429 -4.69 -6.32 20.98
C LEU A 429 -5.42 -7.30 21.90
N GLU A 430 -6.26 -6.84 22.82
CA GLU A 430 -7.05 -7.70 23.72
C GLU A 430 -8.34 -8.22 23.07
N GLU A 431 -8.97 -9.23 23.67
CA GLU A 431 -10.24 -9.75 23.16
C GLU A 431 -11.36 -8.69 23.19
N PRO A 432 -12.15 -8.55 22.11
CA PRO A 432 -13.12 -7.48 21.97
C PRO A 432 -14.37 -7.67 22.85
N ARG A 433 -14.52 -8.80 23.55
CA ARG A 433 -15.73 -9.15 24.30
C ARG A 433 -15.83 -8.44 25.66
N LYS A 434 -14.76 -7.81 26.13
CA LYS A 434 -14.75 -7.03 27.37
C LYS A 434 -14.99 -5.56 27.05
N MET A 435 -15.81 -4.90 27.88
CA MET A 435 -16.03 -3.46 27.83
C MET A 435 -14.73 -2.76 28.22
N SER A 436 -14.32 -1.75 27.45
CA SER A 436 -13.07 -1.01 27.65
C SER A 436 -13.31 0.48 27.49
N ILE A 437 -12.96 1.25 28.52
CA ILE A 437 -13.07 2.72 28.53
C ILE A 437 -12.22 3.32 27.40
N TYR A 438 -11.06 2.74 27.10
CA TYR A 438 -10.17 3.21 26.04
C TYR A 438 -10.81 3.10 24.66
N ARG A 439 -11.52 2.01 24.41
CA ARG A 439 -12.20 1.73 23.15
C ARG A 439 -13.40 2.63 22.95
N GLU A 440 -14.24 2.76 23.97
CA GLU A 440 -15.43 3.61 23.92
C GLU A 440 -15.04 5.06 23.62
N GLU A 441 -14.14 5.64 24.43
CA GLU A 441 -13.68 7.01 24.23
C GLU A 441 -13.04 7.23 22.85
N ALA A 442 -12.22 6.28 22.38
CA ALA A 442 -11.58 6.40 21.07
C ALA A 442 -12.58 6.37 19.92
N ILE A 443 -13.57 5.48 19.95
CA ILE A 443 -14.59 5.38 18.90
C ILE A 443 -15.54 6.58 18.96
N ASP A 444 -15.96 7.01 20.16
CA ASP A 444 -16.82 8.19 20.34
C ASP A 444 -16.14 9.46 19.83
N THR A 445 -14.84 9.61 20.10
CA THR A 445 -14.05 10.72 19.56
C THR A 445 -13.99 10.69 18.04
N LEU A 446 -13.75 9.53 17.42
CA LEU A 446 -13.75 9.40 15.95
C LEU A 446 -15.12 9.71 15.34
N ILE A 447 -16.21 9.25 15.95
CA ILE A 447 -17.58 9.54 15.52
C ILE A 447 -17.88 11.04 15.65
N SER A 448 -17.48 11.65 16.76
CA SER A 448 -17.63 13.09 17.01
C SER A 448 -16.89 13.91 15.94
N CYS A 449 -15.62 13.60 15.67
CA CYS A 449 -14.83 14.25 14.62
C CYS A 449 -15.47 14.07 13.23
N LEU A 450 -15.98 12.89 12.89
CA LEU A 450 -16.67 12.65 11.61
C LEU A 450 -17.95 13.47 11.46
N LYS A 451 -18.72 13.65 12.54
CA LYS A 451 -19.97 14.43 12.54
C LYS A 451 -19.71 15.95 12.54
N ASN A 452 -18.52 16.40 12.95
CA ASN A 452 -18.23 17.82 13.05
C ASN A 452 -17.90 18.47 11.70
N SER A 453 -18.92 19.04 11.05
CA SER A 453 -18.76 19.72 9.75
C SER A 453 -17.95 21.03 9.79
N GLU A 454 -17.66 21.56 10.97
CA GLU A 454 -16.89 22.80 11.13
C GLU A 454 -15.39 22.59 10.86
N TYR A 455 -14.88 21.37 11.07
CA TYR A 455 -13.45 21.01 10.94
C TYR A 455 -13.24 19.90 9.90
N PRO A 456 -13.18 20.24 8.59
CA PRO A 456 -13.08 19.24 7.53
C PRO A 456 -11.76 18.45 7.53
N VAL A 457 -10.67 19.04 8.04
CA VAL A 457 -9.38 18.35 8.18
C VAL A 457 -9.49 17.22 9.21
N ALA A 458 -10.10 17.49 10.38
CA ALA A 458 -10.41 16.48 11.38
C ALA A 458 -11.39 15.41 10.87
N GLN A 459 -12.40 15.78 10.06
CA GLN A 459 -13.30 14.81 9.43
C GLN A 459 -12.56 13.84 8.50
N ILE A 460 -11.68 14.37 7.64
CA ILE A 460 -10.89 13.55 6.72
C ILE A 460 -9.96 12.63 7.51
N ALA A 461 -9.22 13.18 8.49
CA ALA A 461 -8.34 12.40 9.34
C ALA A 461 -9.09 11.29 10.11
N ALA A 462 -10.30 11.55 10.61
CA ALA A 462 -11.12 10.53 11.27
C ALA A 462 -11.57 9.43 10.29
N ALA A 463 -12.01 9.80 9.09
CA ALA A 463 -12.39 8.83 8.06
C ALA A 463 -11.20 7.97 7.63
N GLU A 464 -10.02 8.58 7.47
CA GLU A 464 -8.77 7.91 7.11
C GLU A 464 -8.28 7.00 8.23
N THR A 465 -8.36 7.43 9.48
CA THR A 465 -8.07 6.59 10.64
C THR A 465 -8.95 5.34 10.61
N VAL A 466 -10.28 5.50 10.44
CA VAL A 466 -11.22 4.37 10.35
C VAL A 466 -10.84 3.40 9.22
N LEU A 467 -10.47 3.92 8.05
CA LEU A 467 -10.04 3.08 6.93
C LEU A 467 -8.70 2.39 7.20
N SER A 468 -7.76 3.07 7.85
CA SER A 468 -6.44 2.55 8.18
C SER A 468 -6.50 1.42 9.20
N LEU A 469 -7.51 1.40 10.07
CA LEU A 469 -7.73 0.32 11.03
C LEU A 469 -7.98 -1.05 10.37
N GLN A 470 -8.37 -1.09 9.09
CA GLN A 470 -8.40 -2.35 8.32
C GLN A 470 -7.04 -3.08 8.36
N GLY A 471 -5.94 -2.34 8.50
CA GLY A 471 -4.63 -2.89 8.85
C GLY A 471 -3.82 -3.47 7.71
N ARG A 472 -4.21 -3.23 6.44
CA ARG A 472 -3.47 -3.70 5.25
C ARG A 472 -2.90 -2.53 4.47
N PHE A 473 -1.57 -2.49 4.38
CA PHE A 473 -0.84 -1.38 3.77
C PHE A 473 0.14 -1.88 2.71
N SER A 474 0.43 -1.03 1.73
CA SER A 474 1.50 -1.28 0.77
C SER A 474 2.87 -1.09 1.42
N TYR A 475 3.95 -1.42 0.71
CA TYR A 475 5.31 -1.15 1.19
C TYR A 475 5.58 0.35 1.43
N SER A 476 4.81 1.24 0.79
CA SER A 476 4.86 2.69 1.04
C SER A 476 3.92 3.16 2.15
N GLY A 477 3.15 2.26 2.78
CA GLY A 477 2.17 2.58 3.83
C GLY A 477 0.83 3.10 3.34
N LYS A 478 0.58 3.05 2.02
CA LYS A 478 -0.74 3.41 1.48
C LYS A 478 -1.74 2.30 1.77
N SER A 479 -2.96 2.65 2.13
CA SER A 479 -4.02 1.68 2.38
C SER A 479 -4.31 0.85 1.13
N LEU A 480 -4.32 -0.48 1.28
CA LEU A 480 -4.68 -1.43 0.22
C LEU A 480 -6.19 -1.73 0.20
N ALA A 481 -6.99 -1.04 1.03
CA ALA A 481 -8.43 -1.26 1.18
C ALA A 481 -9.16 -1.30 -0.15
N ARG A 482 -8.89 -0.32 -1.02
CA ARG A 482 -9.53 -0.23 -2.33
C ARG A 482 -9.20 -1.40 -3.23
N ALA A 483 -7.92 -1.80 -3.29
CA ALA A 483 -7.50 -2.92 -4.12
C ALA A 483 -8.17 -4.23 -3.68
N ILE A 484 -8.24 -4.45 -2.36
CA ILE A 484 -8.80 -5.68 -1.77
C ILE A 484 -10.32 -5.74 -1.97
N LEU A 485 -11.03 -4.62 -1.79
CA LEU A 485 -12.46 -4.58 -2.05
C LEU A 485 -12.77 -4.77 -3.54
N LEU A 486 -11.93 -4.25 -4.44
CA LEU A 486 -12.07 -4.52 -5.88
C LEU A 486 -11.82 -5.99 -6.24
N LYS A 487 -10.84 -6.65 -5.59
CA LYS A 487 -10.62 -8.11 -5.69
C LYS A 487 -11.87 -8.87 -5.23
N ARG A 488 -12.45 -8.49 -4.09
CA ARG A 488 -13.70 -9.07 -3.56
C ARG A 488 -14.92 -8.81 -4.46
N ALA A 489 -14.94 -7.69 -5.18
CA ALA A 489 -15.96 -7.39 -6.17
C ALA A 489 -15.76 -8.12 -7.52
N GLY A 490 -14.70 -8.94 -7.66
CA GLY A 490 -14.43 -9.73 -8.86
C GLY A 490 -13.78 -8.96 -10.01
N LEU A 491 -13.20 -7.77 -9.76
CA LEU A 491 -12.48 -6.98 -10.76
C LEU A 491 -10.95 -7.22 -10.72
N ASP A 492 -10.54 -8.43 -11.11
CA ASP A 492 -9.12 -8.84 -11.04
C ASP A 492 -8.17 -7.98 -11.87
N ARG A 493 -8.64 -7.40 -12.98
CA ARG A 493 -7.80 -6.53 -13.84
C ARG A 493 -7.48 -5.20 -13.16
N SER A 494 -8.47 -4.56 -12.53
CA SER A 494 -8.27 -3.32 -11.76
C SER A 494 -7.37 -3.58 -10.54
N TYR A 495 -7.61 -4.69 -9.84
CA TYR A 495 -6.73 -5.15 -8.75
C TYR A 495 -5.28 -5.35 -9.19
N LYS A 496 -5.05 -6.12 -10.26
CA LYS A 496 -3.68 -6.35 -10.80
C LYS A 496 -3.01 -5.06 -11.24
N THR A 497 -3.75 -4.13 -11.86
CA THR A 497 -3.22 -2.81 -12.27
C THR A 497 -2.82 -1.97 -11.05
N PHE A 498 -3.62 -2.02 -9.97
CA PHE A 498 -3.30 -1.33 -8.72
C PHE A 498 -2.05 -1.92 -8.06
N MET A 499 -1.98 -3.25 -7.94
CA MET A 499 -0.81 -3.94 -7.37
C MET A 499 0.46 -3.74 -8.21
N GLN A 500 0.36 -3.68 -9.55
CA GLN A 500 1.50 -3.42 -10.43
C GLN A 500 2.09 -2.00 -10.29
N LYS A 501 1.29 -1.02 -9.85
CA LYS A 501 1.79 0.34 -9.57
C LYS A 501 2.63 0.37 -8.29
N ASP A 502 2.30 -0.46 -7.30
CA ASP A 502 3.06 -0.59 -6.06
C ASP A 502 4.27 -1.57 -6.18
N GLN A 503 4.18 -2.61 -7.02
CA GLN A 503 5.16 -3.69 -7.13
C GLN A 503 6.31 -3.46 -8.13
N ARG A 504 6.59 -2.22 -8.57
CA ARG A 504 7.78 -1.96 -9.39
C ARG A 504 9.06 -2.11 -8.54
N ARG A 505 9.53 -3.36 -8.46
CA ARG A 505 10.74 -3.93 -7.83
C ARG A 505 10.56 -4.48 -6.41
N GLN A 506 10.22 -5.76 -6.28
CA GLN A 506 11.16 -6.81 -5.83
C GLN A 506 10.53 -8.22 -5.85
N GLN A 507 11.42 -9.21 -5.89
CA GLN A 507 11.27 -10.62 -6.24
C GLN A 507 11.12 -11.52 -5.00
N ILE A 508 10.38 -12.62 -5.19
CA ILE A 508 10.41 -13.91 -4.45
C ILE A 508 9.98 -13.80 -2.98
N PHE A 509 8.68 -13.96 -2.74
CA PHE A 509 8.18 -14.50 -1.47
C PHE A 509 7.91 -16.00 -1.64
N ASP A 510 8.18 -16.74 -0.58
CA ASP A 510 7.81 -18.14 -0.43
C ASP A 510 6.27 -18.20 -0.29
N GLU A 511 5.56 -18.95 -1.13
CA GLU A 511 4.08 -18.97 -1.18
C GLU A 511 3.45 -19.26 0.20
N THR A 512 4.18 -19.98 1.05
CA THR A 512 3.77 -20.31 2.43
C THR A 512 3.71 -19.09 3.36
N GLN A 513 4.65 -18.15 3.27
CA GLN A 513 4.66 -16.95 4.13
C GLN A 513 3.55 -15.96 3.76
N GLU A 514 3.21 -15.84 2.48
CA GLU A 514 2.10 -14.98 2.04
C GLU A 514 0.75 -15.48 2.59
N THR A 515 0.52 -16.80 2.60
CA THR A 515 -0.73 -17.37 3.11
C THR A 515 -0.93 -17.13 4.62
N MET A 516 0.11 -17.27 5.44
CA MET A 516 0.02 -17.02 6.88
C MET A 516 -0.27 -15.55 7.21
N GLU A 517 0.38 -14.62 6.51
CA GLU A 517 0.13 -13.17 6.67
C GLU A 517 -1.29 -12.79 6.21
N GLU A 518 -1.80 -13.42 5.14
CA GLU A 518 -3.18 -13.20 4.67
C GLU A 518 -4.23 -13.64 5.71
N GLU A 519 -4.01 -14.77 6.39
CA GLU A 519 -4.90 -15.29 7.44
C GLU A 519 -4.94 -14.37 8.66
N GLN A 520 -3.78 -13.97 9.19
CA GLN A 520 -3.68 -13.06 10.33
C GLN A 520 -4.30 -11.70 10.02
N ALA A 521 -4.04 -11.16 8.83
CA ALA A 521 -4.65 -9.90 8.42
C ALA A 521 -6.18 -10.01 8.26
N ALA A 522 -6.72 -11.17 7.88
CA ALA A 522 -8.16 -11.40 7.84
C ALA A 522 -8.78 -11.58 9.23
N GLU A 523 -8.05 -12.15 10.19
CA GLU A 523 -8.47 -12.19 11.60
C GLU A 523 -8.54 -10.80 12.22
N TRP A 524 -7.49 -9.99 12.03
CA TRP A 524 -7.46 -8.59 12.45
C TRP A 524 -8.63 -7.79 11.86
N GLU A 525 -8.85 -7.90 10.55
CA GLU A 525 -9.94 -7.21 9.85
C GLU A 525 -11.31 -7.56 10.45
N ARG A 526 -11.56 -8.84 10.77
CA ARG A 526 -12.80 -9.28 11.44
C ARG A 526 -12.94 -8.69 12.84
N LYS A 527 -11.87 -8.69 13.63
CA LYS A 527 -11.85 -8.15 15.00
C LYS A 527 -12.18 -6.67 15.03
N VAL A 528 -11.51 -5.88 14.20
CA VAL A 528 -11.71 -4.43 14.08
C VAL A 528 -13.12 -4.12 13.58
N ALA A 529 -13.56 -4.77 12.49
CA ALA A 529 -14.87 -4.51 11.90
C ALA A 529 -16.00 -4.85 12.89
N PHE A 530 -15.86 -5.91 13.68
CA PHE A 530 -16.81 -6.25 14.73
C PHE A 530 -16.91 -5.15 15.78
N VAL A 531 -15.77 -4.67 16.30
CA VAL A 531 -15.75 -3.59 17.29
C VAL A 531 -16.37 -2.30 16.75
N LEU A 532 -15.92 -1.84 15.59
CA LEU A 532 -16.41 -0.60 14.98
C LEU A 532 -17.90 -0.66 14.64
N ALA A 533 -18.39 -1.78 14.11
CA ALA A 533 -19.79 -1.92 13.75
C ALA A 533 -20.71 -2.09 14.97
N SER A 534 -20.24 -2.74 16.03
CA SER A 534 -21.01 -3.02 17.25
C SER A 534 -21.13 -1.85 18.21
N HIS A 535 -20.25 -0.87 18.11
CA HIS A 535 -20.25 0.31 18.97
C HIS A 535 -21.57 1.08 18.88
N GLU A 536 -22.22 1.27 20.04
CA GLU A 536 -23.52 1.95 20.20
C GLU A 536 -24.56 1.59 19.12
N PHE A 537 -24.70 0.31 18.77
CA PHE A 537 -25.64 -0.15 17.73
C PHE A 537 -25.40 0.44 16.33
N GLY A 538 -24.15 0.74 15.99
CA GLY A 538 -23.74 1.12 14.64
C GLY A 538 -23.82 2.62 14.33
N LEU A 539 -23.66 3.49 15.34
CA LEU A 539 -23.61 4.96 15.14
C LEU A 539 -22.55 5.41 14.14
N LEU A 540 -21.47 4.63 13.99
CA LEU A 540 -20.45 4.89 12.97
C LEU A 540 -21.05 4.92 11.55
N PHE A 541 -22.06 4.11 11.25
CA PHE A 541 -22.71 4.12 9.93
C PHE A 541 -23.47 5.41 9.66
N GLU A 542 -24.04 6.04 10.70
CA GLU A 542 -24.68 7.36 10.59
C GLU A 542 -23.62 8.44 10.30
N ALA A 543 -22.50 8.43 11.04
CA ALA A 543 -21.40 9.38 10.84
C ALA A 543 -20.78 9.25 9.43
N LEU A 544 -20.56 8.03 8.95
CA LEU A 544 -20.09 7.77 7.59
C LEU A 544 -21.10 8.21 6.53
N ALA A 545 -22.40 8.02 6.78
CA ALA A 545 -23.45 8.48 5.87
C ALA A 545 -23.49 10.01 5.76
N GLU A 546 -23.16 10.75 6.82
CA GLU A 546 -23.03 12.21 6.76
C GLU A 546 -21.80 12.64 5.97
N GLY A 547 -20.65 11.96 6.19
CA GLY A 547 -19.44 12.20 5.39
C GLY A 547 -19.63 11.94 3.89
N LEU A 548 -20.49 10.98 3.50
CA LEU A 548 -20.87 10.72 2.10
C LEU A 548 -21.63 11.87 1.43
N LYS A 549 -22.31 12.73 2.21
CA LYS A 549 -23.03 13.92 1.72
C LYS A 549 -22.13 15.16 1.66
N SER A 550 -20.88 15.05 2.12
CA SER A 550 -19.96 16.18 2.18
C SER A 550 -19.62 16.73 0.79
N ARG A 551 -19.24 18.01 0.76
CA ARG A 551 -18.78 18.70 -0.46
C ARG A 551 -17.31 18.37 -0.80
N TYR A 552 -16.56 17.84 0.17
CA TYR A 552 -15.16 17.48 -0.01
C TYR A 552 -15.06 16.09 -0.64
N ALA A 553 -14.53 16.03 -1.86
CA ALA A 553 -14.41 14.78 -2.62
C ALA A 553 -13.53 13.74 -1.91
N GLU A 554 -12.50 14.19 -1.20
CA GLU A 554 -11.61 13.33 -0.41
C GLU A 554 -12.37 12.64 0.73
N LEU A 555 -13.08 13.41 1.56
CA LEU A 555 -13.92 12.87 2.63
C LEU A 555 -14.98 11.91 2.09
N GLN A 556 -15.65 12.28 1.00
CA GLN A 556 -16.65 11.42 0.35
C GLN A 556 -16.04 10.08 -0.09
N SER A 557 -14.85 10.12 -0.71
CA SER A 557 -14.15 8.93 -1.17
C SER A 557 -13.76 8.02 -0.02
N VAL A 558 -13.14 8.57 1.04
CA VAL A 558 -12.70 7.79 2.20
C VAL A 558 -13.89 7.21 2.96
N CYS A 559 -14.95 7.99 3.20
CA CYS A 559 -16.18 7.49 3.83
C CYS A 559 -16.87 6.41 2.99
N PHE A 560 -16.87 6.54 1.66
CA PHE A 560 -17.38 5.50 0.76
C PHE A 560 -16.59 4.21 0.87
N MET A 561 -15.26 4.28 0.92
CA MET A 561 -14.41 3.11 1.10
C MET A 561 -14.64 2.44 2.46
N SER A 562 -14.64 3.23 3.54
CA SER A 562 -14.87 2.75 4.91
C SER A 562 -16.26 2.11 5.07
N ALA A 563 -17.30 2.73 4.51
CA ALA A 563 -18.66 2.20 4.52
C ALA A 563 -18.78 0.89 3.73
N THR A 564 -18.17 0.83 2.53
CA THR A 564 -18.17 -0.38 1.69
C THR A 564 -17.49 -1.53 2.42
N TRP A 565 -16.35 -1.26 3.05
CA TRP A 565 -15.60 -2.23 3.84
C TRP A 565 -16.44 -2.77 4.99
N LEU A 566 -16.98 -1.91 5.85
CA LEU A 566 -17.74 -2.33 7.03
C LEU A 566 -19.02 -3.09 6.65
N ILE A 567 -19.74 -2.67 5.60
CA ILE A 567 -20.93 -3.39 5.12
C ILE A 567 -20.57 -4.78 4.60
N TYR A 568 -19.49 -4.89 3.82
CA TYR A 568 -19.01 -6.20 3.38
C TYR A 568 -18.69 -7.10 4.59
N MET A 569 -18.04 -6.56 5.62
CA MET A 569 -17.70 -7.33 6.83
C MET A 569 -18.94 -7.77 7.61
N LEU A 570 -20.03 -7.00 7.61
CA LEU A 570 -21.31 -7.42 8.21
C LEU A 570 -21.88 -8.68 7.56
N SER A 571 -21.56 -8.98 6.30
CA SER A 571 -21.96 -10.24 5.64
C SER A 571 -21.16 -11.46 6.12
N VAL A 572 -19.95 -11.23 6.65
CA VAL A 572 -19.03 -12.26 7.15
C VAL A 572 -19.20 -12.50 8.66
N LEU A 573 -19.52 -11.44 9.40
CA LEU A 573 -19.72 -11.47 10.84
C LEU A 573 -21.08 -12.08 11.22
N PRO A 574 -21.22 -12.65 12.44
CA PRO A 574 -22.49 -13.16 12.94
C PRO A 574 -23.53 -12.04 13.01
N ASP A 575 -24.79 -12.37 12.74
CA ASP A 575 -25.87 -11.39 12.75
C ASP A 575 -26.22 -10.97 14.18
N THR A 576 -25.95 -9.70 14.48
CA THR A 576 -26.24 -9.05 15.76
C THR A 576 -27.37 -8.02 15.64
N GLY A 577 -28.08 -7.96 14.50
CA GLY A 577 -29.11 -6.96 14.22
C GLY A 577 -28.59 -5.61 13.70
N ILE A 578 -27.27 -5.39 13.70
CA ILE A 578 -26.62 -4.17 13.20
C ILE A 578 -26.83 -3.97 11.70
N ARG A 579 -27.05 -5.06 10.94
CA ARG A 579 -27.34 -5.01 9.51
C ARG A 579 -28.52 -4.10 9.17
N GLY A 580 -29.56 -4.09 10.02
CA GLY A 580 -30.71 -3.20 9.87
C GLY A 580 -30.33 -1.72 10.00
N ALA A 581 -29.50 -1.36 10.99
CA ALA A 581 -29.01 0.01 11.17
C ALA A 581 -28.18 0.47 9.96
N ALA A 582 -27.24 -0.36 9.50
CA ALA A 582 -26.44 -0.08 8.31
C ALA A 582 -27.31 0.11 7.06
N ARG A 583 -28.36 -0.72 6.89
CA ARG A 583 -29.32 -0.62 5.79
C ARG A 583 -30.02 0.74 5.76
N VAL A 584 -30.58 1.17 6.89
CA VAL A 584 -31.32 2.44 7.00
C VAL A 584 -30.43 3.65 6.66
N CYS A 585 -29.18 3.65 7.11
CA CYS A 585 -28.26 4.76 6.89
C CYS A 585 -27.68 4.80 5.45
N LEU A 586 -27.28 3.66 4.90
CA LEU A 586 -26.36 3.62 3.75
C LEU A 586 -26.96 3.08 2.45
N LEU A 587 -28.05 2.29 2.49
CA LEU A 587 -28.60 1.62 1.29
C LEU A 587 -28.91 2.61 0.15
N LYS A 588 -29.60 3.71 0.47
CA LYS A 588 -29.98 4.75 -0.53
C LYS A 588 -28.76 5.40 -1.18
N HIS A 589 -27.69 5.62 -0.41
CA HIS A 589 -26.45 6.21 -0.91
C HIS A 589 -25.75 5.27 -1.91
N PHE A 590 -25.62 3.97 -1.57
CA PHE A 590 -25.03 2.98 -2.49
C PHE A 590 -25.85 2.78 -3.76
N VAL A 591 -27.18 2.78 -3.66
CA VAL A 591 -28.06 2.74 -4.83
C VAL A 591 -27.86 3.99 -5.71
N SER A 592 -27.71 5.17 -5.11
CA SER A 592 -27.46 6.41 -5.85
C SER A 592 -26.12 6.33 -6.61
N ILE A 593 -25.03 5.97 -5.92
CA ILE A 593 -23.69 5.87 -6.52
C ILE A 593 -23.69 4.82 -7.64
N PHE A 594 -24.33 3.67 -7.44
CA PHE A 594 -24.42 2.63 -8.47
C PHE A 594 -25.11 3.11 -9.76
N LYS A 595 -26.06 4.07 -9.65
CA LYS A 595 -26.79 4.66 -10.78
C LYS A 595 -26.06 5.82 -11.43
N SER A 596 -25.46 6.72 -10.64
CA SER A 596 -24.92 8.00 -11.13
C SER A 596 -23.49 7.89 -11.62
N GLU A 597 -22.70 6.99 -11.04
CA GLU A 597 -21.25 7.04 -11.20
C GLU A 597 -20.80 6.46 -12.54
N LYS A 598 -19.91 7.16 -13.24
CA LYS A 598 -19.33 6.67 -14.50
C LYS A 598 -18.16 5.70 -14.27
N ASN A 599 -17.55 5.76 -13.10
CA ASN A 599 -16.40 4.93 -12.76
C ASN A 599 -16.83 3.47 -12.52
N THR A 600 -16.27 2.55 -13.30
CA THR A 600 -16.55 1.11 -13.17
C THR A 600 -16.15 0.55 -11.81
N ASP A 601 -15.09 1.09 -11.20
CA ASP A 601 -14.58 0.64 -9.91
C ASP A 601 -15.54 1.01 -8.77
N ASP A 602 -16.04 2.25 -8.73
CA ASP A 602 -16.97 2.70 -7.68
C ASP A 602 -18.36 2.05 -7.82
N ARG A 603 -18.79 1.75 -9.06
CA ARG A 603 -19.98 0.93 -9.30
C ARG A 603 -19.80 -0.50 -8.79
N ALA A 604 -18.63 -1.10 -9.00
CA ALA A 604 -18.36 -2.46 -8.50
C ALA A 604 -18.25 -2.51 -6.97
N LEU A 605 -17.66 -1.49 -6.33
CA LEU A 605 -17.65 -1.34 -4.87
C LEU A 605 -19.05 -1.15 -4.30
N SER A 606 -19.87 -0.31 -4.95
CA SER A 606 -21.28 -0.15 -4.57
C SER A 606 -22.06 -1.45 -4.72
N MET A 607 -21.81 -2.22 -5.79
CA MET A 607 -22.40 -3.55 -5.99
C MET A 607 -21.99 -4.52 -4.87
N LEU A 608 -20.73 -4.51 -4.43
CA LEU A 608 -20.26 -5.35 -3.32
C LEU A 608 -21.03 -5.04 -2.02
N ALA A 609 -21.22 -3.75 -1.72
CA ALA A 609 -22.03 -3.32 -0.57
C ALA A 609 -23.50 -3.76 -0.72
N LEU A 610 -24.10 -3.54 -1.90
CA LEU A 610 -25.49 -3.92 -2.18
C LEU A 610 -25.73 -5.44 -2.08
N ASN A 611 -24.78 -6.26 -2.53
CA ASN A 611 -24.86 -7.72 -2.41
C ASN A 611 -24.95 -8.18 -0.94
N SER A 612 -24.37 -7.43 -0.01
CA SER A 612 -24.46 -7.72 1.42
C SER A 612 -25.88 -7.53 1.96
N PHE A 613 -26.64 -6.58 1.39
CA PHE A 613 -28.05 -6.35 1.73
C PHE A 613 -29.01 -7.33 1.03
N VAL A 614 -28.64 -7.88 -0.14
CA VAL A 614 -29.45 -8.89 -0.86
C VAL A 614 -29.60 -10.18 -0.05
N ARG A 615 -28.62 -10.51 0.80
CA ARG A 615 -28.65 -11.70 1.66
C ARG A 615 -29.61 -11.56 2.86
N ASP A 616 -30.15 -10.37 3.09
CA ASP A 616 -31.11 -10.05 4.15
C ASP A 616 -32.53 -9.91 3.56
N PRO A 617 -33.57 -10.62 4.07
CA PRO A 617 -34.92 -10.56 3.51
C PRO A 617 -35.50 -9.15 3.43
N ASP A 618 -35.32 -8.36 4.49
CA ASP A 618 -35.78 -6.97 4.55
C ASP A 618 -34.96 -6.07 3.59
N GLY A 619 -33.65 -6.34 3.46
CA GLY A 619 -32.78 -5.65 2.51
C GLY A 619 -33.17 -5.89 1.06
N LEU A 620 -33.55 -7.12 0.73
CA LEU A 620 -34.06 -7.49 -0.57
C LEU A 620 -35.38 -6.76 -0.88
N GLN A 621 -36.29 -6.68 0.10
CA GLN A 621 -37.55 -5.94 -0.03
C GLN A 621 -37.31 -4.45 -0.34
N ASP A 622 -36.40 -3.78 0.39
CA ASP A 622 -36.07 -2.38 0.15
C ASP A 622 -35.39 -2.16 -1.23
N LEU A 623 -34.64 -3.14 -1.73
CA LEU A 623 -33.98 -3.09 -3.04
C LEU A 623 -34.93 -3.29 -4.22
N THR A 624 -36.07 -3.97 -4.03
CA THR A 624 -37.05 -4.21 -5.11
C THR A 624 -37.54 -2.91 -5.77
N VAL A 625 -37.63 -1.82 -5.01
CA VAL A 625 -38.04 -0.48 -5.50
C VAL A 625 -37.08 0.06 -6.56
N HIS A 626 -35.80 -0.32 -6.51
CA HIS A 626 -34.75 0.14 -7.41
C HIS A 626 -34.22 -0.94 -8.37
N MET A 627 -34.89 -2.08 -8.43
CA MET A 627 -34.43 -3.27 -9.14
C MET A 627 -34.17 -3.05 -10.63
N LYS A 628 -35.01 -2.28 -11.34
CA LYS A 628 -34.83 -2.02 -12.78
C LYS A 628 -33.48 -1.39 -13.11
N ASP A 629 -33.06 -0.43 -12.29
CA ASP A 629 -31.80 0.28 -12.47
C ASP A 629 -30.61 -0.58 -12.06
N ILE A 630 -30.77 -1.36 -10.97
CA ILE A 630 -29.76 -2.31 -10.50
C ILE A 630 -29.51 -3.38 -11.56
N LEU A 631 -30.56 -4.00 -12.11
CA LEU A 631 -30.45 -5.00 -13.18
C LEU A 631 -29.78 -4.44 -14.44
N LYS A 632 -30.08 -3.19 -14.83
CA LYS A 632 -29.38 -2.54 -15.95
C LYS A 632 -27.87 -2.44 -15.69
N GLY A 633 -27.48 -1.99 -14.50
CA GLY A 633 -26.06 -1.88 -14.15
C GLY A 633 -25.35 -3.22 -13.99
N LEU A 634 -26.03 -4.22 -13.42
CA LEU A 634 -25.49 -5.59 -13.32
C LEU A 634 -25.28 -6.21 -14.70
N ARG A 635 -26.17 -5.98 -15.67
CA ARG A 635 -25.99 -6.43 -17.06
C ARG A 635 -24.74 -5.83 -17.72
N GLU A 636 -24.45 -4.57 -17.44
CA GLU A 636 -23.23 -3.89 -17.94
C GLU A 636 -21.95 -4.49 -17.31
N LEU A 637 -22.00 -4.83 -16.01
CA LEU A 637 -20.86 -5.36 -15.25
C LEU A 637 -20.70 -6.89 -15.34
N LYS A 638 -21.68 -7.64 -15.87
CA LYS A 638 -21.66 -9.12 -16.01
C LYS A 638 -20.41 -9.64 -16.72
N LYS A 639 -19.87 -8.89 -17.68
CA LYS A 639 -18.68 -9.31 -18.45
C LYS A 639 -17.36 -9.13 -17.68
N SER A 640 -17.34 -8.25 -16.68
CA SER A 640 -16.13 -7.86 -15.95
C SER A 640 -16.07 -8.39 -14.52
N SER A 641 -17.20 -8.74 -13.91
CA SER A 641 -17.28 -9.21 -12.52
C SER A 641 -18.12 -10.48 -12.38
N VAL A 642 -17.57 -11.47 -11.67
CA VAL A 642 -18.26 -12.72 -11.28
C VAL A 642 -19.39 -12.43 -10.29
N LEU A 643 -19.18 -11.49 -9.35
CA LEU A 643 -20.18 -11.10 -8.36
C LEU A 643 -21.43 -10.51 -9.01
N ALA A 644 -21.27 -9.74 -10.10
CA ALA A 644 -22.41 -9.22 -10.87
C ALA A 644 -23.29 -10.34 -11.44
N PHE A 645 -22.68 -11.46 -11.82
CA PHE A 645 -23.40 -12.63 -12.32
C PHE A 645 -24.13 -13.38 -11.21
N GLU A 646 -23.49 -13.61 -10.06
CA GLU A 646 -24.12 -14.23 -8.88
C GLU A 646 -25.31 -13.42 -8.39
N MET A 647 -25.15 -12.09 -8.30
CA MET A 647 -26.21 -11.21 -7.84
C MET A 647 -27.40 -11.18 -8.82
N LEU A 648 -27.13 -11.29 -10.14
CA LEU A 648 -28.19 -11.50 -11.16
C LEU A 648 -28.92 -12.83 -10.99
N GLN A 649 -28.23 -13.90 -10.57
CA GLN A 649 -28.87 -15.19 -10.31
C GLN A 649 -29.84 -15.09 -9.14
N VAL A 650 -29.45 -14.48 -8.02
CA VAL A 650 -30.32 -14.32 -6.84
C VAL A 650 -31.57 -13.52 -7.18
N PHE A 651 -31.45 -12.40 -7.91
CA PHE A 651 -32.61 -11.64 -8.37
C PHE A 651 -33.50 -12.39 -9.38
N SER A 652 -32.98 -13.43 -10.04
CA SER A 652 -33.72 -14.25 -11.00
C SER A 652 -34.42 -15.46 -10.36
N GLU A 653 -33.94 -15.96 -9.23
CA GLU A 653 -34.61 -17.04 -8.48
C GLU A 653 -35.96 -16.56 -7.92
N GLU A 654 -36.10 -15.26 -7.61
CA GLU A 654 -37.37 -14.65 -7.17
C GLU A 654 -38.28 -14.18 -8.30
N HIS A 655 -37.76 -14.02 -9.52
CA HIS A 655 -38.51 -13.47 -10.66
C HIS A 655 -38.43 -14.37 -11.89
N ASP A 656 -39.61 -14.82 -12.32
CA ASP A 656 -39.91 -15.88 -13.28
C ASP A 656 -39.36 -15.74 -14.72
N ASN A 657 -38.44 -14.80 -14.99
CA ASN A 657 -37.83 -14.58 -16.30
C ASN A 657 -36.49 -15.30 -16.46
N SER A 658 -36.54 -16.64 -16.53
CA SER A 658 -35.38 -17.50 -16.81
C SER A 658 -34.77 -17.34 -18.21
N ALA A 659 -35.42 -16.59 -19.10
CA ALA A 659 -34.93 -16.30 -20.45
C ALA A 659 -33.75 -15.32 -20.45
N ASP A 660 -33.61 -14.46 -19.43
CA ASP A 660 -32.58 -13.42 -19.36
C ASP A 660 -31.20 -13.91 -18.86
N LEU A 661 -31.13 -15.15 -18.34
CA LEU A 661 -29.91 -15.70 -17.73
C LEU A 661 -29.06 -16.53 -18.70
N TRP A 662 -29.66 -17.04 -19.79
CA TRP A 662 -28.98 -17.93 -20.71
C TRP A 662 -27.96 -17.17 -21.56
N ASN A 663 -26.74 -17.67 -21.60
CA ASN A 663 -25.69 -17.17 -22.48
C ASN A 663 -25.00 -18.37 -23.08
N HIS A 664 -25.00 -18.47 -24.40
CA HIS A 664 -24.23 -19.47 -25.12
C HIS A 664 -22.91 -18.86 -25.57
N LYS A 665 -21.86 -19.68 -25.56
CA LYS A 665 -20.59 -19.34 -26.18
C LYS A 665 -20.27 -20.46 -27.16
N GLU A 666 -20.19 -20.12 -28.43
CA GLU A 666 -19.64 -21.02 -29.44
C GLU A 666 -18.19 -21.33 -29.07
N LEU A 667 -17.89 -22.61 -28.80
CA LEU A 667 -16.57 -23.03 -28.35
C LEU A 667 -15.62 -23.21 -29.52
N ALA A 668 -16.09 -23.84 -30.60
CA ALA A 668 -15.31 -24.11 -31.80
C ALA A 668 -16.24 -24.49 -32.97
N GLN A 669 -15.78 -24.22 -34.20
CA GLN A 669 -16.42 -24.62 -35.44
C GLN A 669 -15.36 -25.21 -36.37
N GLU A 670 -15.62 -26.40 -36.94
CA GLU A 670 -14.72 -27.06 -37.88
C GLU A 670 -15.52 -27.54 -39.11
N ASP A 671 -14.98 -27.31 -40.30
CA ASP A 671 -15.57 -27.80 -41.55
C ASP A 671 -15.09 -29.23 -41.84
N CYS A 672 -15.99 -30.19 -41.73
CA CYS A 672 -15.72 -31.61 -42.00
C CYS A 672 -16.18 -32.07 -43.40
N SER A 673 -16.55 -31.15 -44.29
CA SER A 673 -17.15 -31.47 -45.60
C SER A 673 -16.31 -32.36 -46.52
N ILE A 674 -14.99 -32.43 -46.31
CA ILE A 674 -14.06 -33.26 -47.10
C ILE A 674 -14.44 -34.75 -47.06
N ASN A 675 -15.03 -35.21 -45.95
CA ASN A 675 -15.39 -36.61 -45.70
C ASN A 675 -16.90 -36.90 -45.91
N GLY A 676 -17.61 -35.96 -46.52
CA GLY A 676 -19.04 -36.04 -46.73
C GLY A 676 -19.87 -35.54 -45.54
N GLU A 677 -21.13 -35.97 -45.48
CA GLU A 677 -22.08 -35.52 -44.46
C GLU A 677 -21.84 -36.26 -43.14
N VAL A 678 -21.87 -35.53 -42.01
CA VAL A 678 -21.87 -36.14 -40.68
C VAL A 678 -23.26 -36.68 -40.41
N LEU A 679 -23.37 -38.01 -40.27
CA LEU A 679 -24.66 -38.70 -40.11
C LEU A 679 -24.96 -39.03 -38.65
N SER A 680 -23.94 -39.09 -37.79
CA SER A 680 -24.11 -39.39 -36.37
C SER A 680 -22.96 -38.81 -35.54
N ILE A 681 -23.29 -38.30 -34.36
CA ILE A 681 -22.34 -37.76 -33.39
C ILE A 681 -22.59 -38.42 -32.03
N ALA A 682 -21.51 -38.63 -31.28
CA ALA A 682 -21.56 -39.09 -29.91
C ALA A 682 -20.45 -38.42 -29.08
N SER A 683 -20.66 -38.18 -27.79
CA SER A 683 -19.65 -37.63 -26.88
C SER A 683 -19.42 -38.51 -25.66
N PHE A 684 -18.16 -38.73 -25.30
CA PHE A 684 -17.80 -39.48 -24.09
C PHE A 684 -16.48 -38.96 -23.50
N ARG A 685 -16.49 -38.60 -22.22
CA ARG A 685 -15.28 -38.24 -21.44
C ARG A 685 -14.43 -37.17 -22.14
N GLY A 686 -15.07 -36.09 -22.63
CA GLY A 686 -14.38 -34.99 -23.32
C GLY A 686 -13.89 -35.30 -24.74
N LYS A 687 -14.29 -36.45 -25.31
CA LYS A 687 -14.05 -36.82 -26.71
C LYS A 687 -15.34 -36.80 -27.51
N ILE A 688 -15.27 -36.25 -28.71
CA ILE A 688 -16.38 -36.20 -29.66
C ILE A 688 -16.06 -37.18 -30.80
N PHE A 689 -17.04 -38.01 -31.17
CA PHE A 689 -16.96 -38.96 -32.26
C PHE A 689 -17.93 -38.51 -33.36
N SER A 690 -17.45 -38.35 -34.58
CA SER A 690 -18.28 -38.05 -35.74
C SER A 690 -18.19 -39.18 -36.79
N GLY A 691 -19.34 -39.70 -37.19
CA GLY A 691 -19.50 -40.73 -38.22
C GLY A 691 -19.95 -40.12 -39.53
N HIS A 692 -19.22 -40.41 -40.60
CA HIS A 692 -19.34 -39.72 -41.89
C HIS A 692 -19.98 -40.62 -42.96
N SER A 693 -20.46 -39.98 -44.04
CA SER A 693 -21.09 -40.68 -45.16
C SER A 693 -20.10 -41.44 -46.05
N ASP A 694 -18.81 -41.13 -46.00
CA ASP A 694 -17.75 -41.89 -46.68
C ASP A 694 -17.31 -43.16 -45.93
N GLY A 695 -17.84 -43.41 -44.73
CA GLY A 695 -17.48 -44.54 -43.88
C GLY A 695 -16.41 -44.21 -42.83
N ILE A 696 -15.94 -42.97 -42.76
CA ILE A 696 -14.91 -42.55 -41.81
C ILE A 696 -15.53 -42.24 -40.45
N ILE A 697 -14.78 -42.54 -39.39
CA ILE A 697 -15.05 -42.08 -38.02
C ILE A 697 -13.89 -41.16 -37.61
N LYS A 698 -14.22 -39.95 -37.18
CA LYS A 698 -13.24 -38.99 -36.64
C LYS A 698 -13.39 -38.86 -35.13
N VAL A 699 -12.26 -38.81 -34.43
CA VAL A 699 -12.17 -38.62 -32.99
C VAL A 699 -11.59 -37.25 -32.71
N TRP A 700 -12.30 -36.45 -31.93
CA TRP A 700 -11.92 -35.07 -31.60
C TRP A 700 -11.76 -34.92 -30.10
N THR A 701 -10.85 -34.03 -29.70
CA THR A 701 -10.71 -33.55 -28.32
C THR A 701 -10.84 -32.04 -28.29
N CYS A 702 -11.57 -31.52 -27.31
CA CYS A 702 -11.72 -30.09 -27.10
C CYS A 702 -10.71 -29.61 -26.05
N LYS A 703 -9.81 -28.68 -26.42
CA LYS A 703 -8.92 -27.97 -25.48
C LYS A 703 -9.19 -26.48 -25.57
N GLY A 704 -10.03 -25.96 -24.69
CA GLY A 704 -10.44 -24.55 -24.69
C GLY A 704 -11.39 -24.23 -25.85
N THR A 705 -10.93 -23.42 -26.82
CA THR A 705 -11.71 -23.03 -28.01
C THR A 705 -11.23 -23.73 -29.30
N LEU A 706 -10.37 -24.74 -29.18
CA LEU A 706 -9.80 -25.44 -30.33
C LEU A 706 -10.23 -26.91 -30.31
N LEU A 707 -10.78 -27.36 -31.44
CA LEU A 707 -11.03 -28.78 -31.71
C LEU A 707 -9.78 -29.39 -32.33
N HIS A 708 -9.21 -30.37 -31.64
CA HIS A 708 -8.06 -31.11 -32.14
C HIS A 708 -8.51 -32.47 -32.66
N LEU A 709 -8.26 -32.75 -33.94
CA LEU A 709 -8.46 -34.08 -34.53
C LEU A 709 -7.41 -35.03 -33.95
N VAL A 710 -7.85 -36.01 -33.18
CA VAL A 710 -6.99 -37.03 -32.57
C VAL A 710 -6.74 -38.16 -33.56
N GLN A 711 -7.78 -38.62 -34.25
CA GLN A 711 -7.71 -39.81 -35.10
C GLN A 711 -8.76 -39.76 -36.21
N GLU A 712 -8.38 -40.26 -37.39
CA GLU A 712 -9.27 -40.50 -38.53
C GLU A 712 -9.20 -41.99 -38.89
N ILE A 713 -10.36 -42.65 -38.98
CA ILE A 713 -10.44 -44.11 -39.09
C ILE A 713 -11.39 -44.50 -40.21
N GLN A 714 -10.87 -45.17 -41.23
CA GLN A 714 -11.65 -45.68 -42.37
C GLN A 714 -11.72 -47.21 -42.35
N GLU A 715 -12.47 -47.73 -41.39
CA GLU A 715 -12.68 -49.18 -41.26
C GLU A 715 -14.03 -49.62 -41.86
N HIS A 716 -15.03 -48.73 -41.88
CA HIS A 716 -16.29 -49.02 -42.56
C HIS A 716 -16.16 -48.74 -44.06
N SER A 717 -16.76 -49.61 -44.88
CA SER A 717 -16.70 -49.48 -46.35
C SER A 717 -17.85 -48.64 -46.93
N LYS A 718 -18.77 -48.19 -46.08
CA LYS A 718 -20.01 -47.47 -46.42
C LYS A 718 -20.42 -46.54 -45.27
N PRO A 719 -21.38 -45.60 -45.48
CA PRO A 719 -21.78 -44.62 -44.49
C PRO A 719 -21.97 -45.16 -43.06
N VAL A 720 -21.38 -44.48 -42.08
CA VAL A 720 -21.59 -44.74 -40.65
C VAL A 720 -22.84 -43.99 -40.21
N THR A 721 -23.97 -44.68 -40.11
CA THR A 721 -25.27 -44.02 -39.88
C THR A 721 -25.62 -43.84 -38.42
N SER A 722 -24.91 -44.52 -37.50
CA SER A 722 -25.23 -44.47 -36.08
C SER A 722 -24.00 -44.77 -35.22
N LEU A 723 -23.74 -43.90 -34.26
CA LEU A 723 -22.75 -44.04 -33.21
C LEU A 723 -23.47 -44.09 -31.86
N VAL A 724 -23.19 -45.12 -31.06
CA VAL A 724 -23.85 -45.33 -29.76
C VAL A 724 -22.81 -45.66 -28.71
N ILE A 725 -22.83 -44.95 -27.60
CA ILE A 725 -21.96 -45.23 -26.46
C ILE A 725 -22.70 -46.05 -25.42
N LEU A 726 -22.10 -47.16 -25.00
CA LEU A 726 -22.58 -47.93 -23.86
C LEU A 726 -21.79 -47.51 -22.61
N HIS A 727 -22.34 -46.58 -21.82
CA HIS A 727 -21.64 -45.97 -20.67
C HIS A 727 -21.19 -47.00 -19.61
N SER A 728 -21.95 -48.09 -19.42
CA SER A 728 -21.59 -49.17 -18.47
C SER A 728 -20.32 -49.92 -18.85
N ALA A 729 -20.05 -50.07 -20.15
CA ALA A 729 -18.90 -50.79 -20.68
C ALA A 729 -17.78 -49.85 -21.16
N GLY A 730 -18.05 -48.54 -21.28
CA GLY A 730 -17.10 -47.56 -21.83
C GLY A 730 -16.73 -47.82 -23.30
N LYS A 731 -17.63 -48.44 -24.07
CA LYS A 731 -17.41 -48.82 -25.48
C LYS A 731 -18.28 -47.99 -26.42
N LEU A 732 -17.73 -47.70 -27.59
CA LEU A 732 -18.44 -47.07 -28.70
C LEU A 732 -18.85 -48.17 -29.70
N TYR A 733 -20.07 -48.09 -30.21
CA TYR A 733 -20.60 -48.98 -31.24
C TYR A 733 -20.93 -48.17 -32.48
N SER A 734 -20.46 -48.60 -33.64
CA SER A 734 -20.78 -47.97 -34.92
C SER A 734 -21.60 -48.93 -35.78
N GLY A 735 -22.73 -48.44 -36.28
CA GLY A 735 -23.57 -49.12 -37.25
C GLY A 735 -23.40 -48.49 -38.64
N SER A 736 -23.23 -49.32 -39.66
CA SER A 736 -23.01 -48.85 -41.03
C SER A 736 -23.91 -49.53 -42.06
N LEU A 737 -24.08 -48.86 -43.20
CA LEU A 737 -24.65 -49.46 -44.40
C LEU A 737 -23.77 -50.56 -45.01
N ASP A 738 -22.55 -50.79 -44.53
CA ASP A 738 -21.75 -51.98 -44.90
C ASP A 738 -22.27 -53.27 -44.27
N LYS A 739 -23.35 -53.17 -43.48
CA LYS A 739 -24.01 -54.26 -42.77
C LYS A 739 -23.19 -54.78 -41.60
N THR A 740 -22.26 -54.00 -41.07
CA THR A 740 -21.49 -54.36 -39.88
C THR A 740 -21.84 -53.46 -38.71
N VAL A 741 -21.86 -54.05 -37.50
CA VAL A 741 -21.74 -53.30 -36.25
C VAL A 741 -20.31 -53.51 -35.75
N ARG A 742 -19.55 -52.43 -35.60
CA ARG A 742 -18.19 -52.49 -35.03
C ARG A 742 -18.20 -52.00 -33.60
N VAL A 743 -17.42 -52.67 -32.74
CA VAL A 743 -17.25 -52.35 -31.33
C VAL A 743 -15.86 -51.76 -31.12
N TRP A 744 -15.82 -50.61 -30.46
CA TRP A 744 -14.62 -49.81 -30.27
C TRP A 744 -14.30 -49.62 -28.80
N SER A 745 -13.05 -49.90 -28.43
CA SER A 745 -12.47 -49.50 -27.15
C SER A 745 -12.12 -48.02 -27.21
N ILE A 746 -12.51 -47.25 -26.18
CA ILE A 746 -12.19 -45.82 -26.06
C ILE A 746 -10.99 -45.66 -25.12
N MET A 747 -9.86 -45.21 -25.65
CA MET A 747 -8.60 -44.99 -24.90
C MET A 747 -8.22 -43.51 -24.93
N GLU A 748 -7.16 -43.08 -24.22
CA GLU A 748 -6.69 -41.68 -24.25
C GLU A 748 -6.16 -41.26 -25.63
N GLU A 749 -5.50 -42.16 -26.36
CA GLU A 749 -4.89 -41.88 -27.67
C GLU A 749 -5.87 -41.95 -28.84
N GLY A 750 -7.10 -42.45 -28.65
CA GLY A 750 -8.06 -42.64 -29.74
C GLY A 750 -9.06 -43.76 -29.48
N ILE A 751 -9.55 -44.39 -30.55
CA ILE A 751 -10.38 -45.59 -30.51
C ILE A 751 -9.78 -46.74 -31.32
N HIS A 752 -10.01 -47.97 -30.86
CA HIS A 752 -9.50 -49.19 -31.50
C HIS A 752 -10.63 -50.19 -31.67
N CYS A 753 -10.75 -50.81 -32.85
CA CYS A 753 -11.77 -51.79 -33.12
C CYS A 753 -11.44 -53.11 -32.43
N GLU A 754 -12.29 -53.55 -31.49
CA GLU A 754 -12.12 -54.82 -30.78
C GLU A 754 -12.85 -55.97 -31.47
N GLN A 755 -14.07 -55.70 -31.96
CA GLN A 755 -14.96 -56.73 -32.49
C GLN A 755 -15.75 -56.20 -33.68
N VAL A 756 -16.01 -57.07 -34.65
CA VAL A 756 -16.84 -56.80 -35.83
C VAL A 756 -17.96 -57.83 -35.88
N HIS A 757 -19.19 -57.36 -35.90
CA HIS A 757 -20.38 -58.19 -36.03
C HIS A 757 -21.01 -57.98 -37.41
N GLU A 758 -20.97 -59.02 -38.24
CA GLU A 758 -21.62 -59.00 -39.55
C GLU A 758 -23.12 -59.23 -39.41
N THR A 759 -23.90 -58.40 -40.09
CA THR A 759 -25.37 -58.48 -40.13
C THR A 759 -25.84 -58.70 -41.57
N LYS A 760 -27.06 -59.23 -41.74
CA LYS A 760 -27.61 -59.52 -43.08
C LYS A 760 -28.11 -58.27 -43.82
N ASP A 761 -28.44 -57.22 -43.07
CA ASP A 761 -29.13 -56.02 -43.55
C ASP A 761 -28.33 -54.76 -43.23
N HIS A 762 -28.62 -53.69 -43.96
CA HIS A 762 -28.10 -52.37 -43.65
C HIS A 762 -28.59 -51.88 -42.28
N ILE A 763 -27.72 -51.17 -41.56
CA ILE A 763 -28.06 -50.56 -40.27
C ILE A 763 -28.34 -49.09 -40.53
N ASN A 764 -29.56 -48.62 -40.28
CA ASN A 764 -29.91 -47.20 -40.41
C ASN A 764 -29.83 -46.45 -39.08
N SER A 765 -30.28 -47.08 -38.00
CA SER A 765 -30.19 -46.57 -36.62
C SER A 765 -29.93 -47.76 -35.72
N LEU A 766 -29.03 -47.59 -34.76
CA LEU A 766 -28.56 -48.61 -33.84
C LEU A 766 -28.88 -48.17 -32.41
N VAL A 767 -29.25 -49.12 -31.55
CA VAL A 767 -29.29 -48.96 -30.10
C VAL A 767 -28.74 -50.23 -29.47
N VAL A 768 -27.88 -50.09 -28.45
CA VAL A 768 -27.14 -51.22 -27.88
C VAL A 768 -27.44 -51.37 -26.39
N SER A 769 -27.48 -52.63 -25.94
CA SER A 769 -27.42 -53.03 -24.53
C SER A 769 -26.34 -54.10 -24.35
N ASN A 770 -26.03 -54.47 -23.11
CA ASN A 770 -24.93 -55.37 -22.77
C ASN A 770 -24.91 -56.67 -23.59
N ASN A 771 -26.07 -57.23 -23.93
CA ASN A 771 -26.18 -58.55 -24.58
C ASN A 771 -26.83 -58.53 -25.98
N ILE A 772 -27.33 -57.37 -26.43
CA ILE A 772 -28.12 -57.23 -27.66
C ILE A 772 -27.88 -55.89 -28.35
N ALA A 773 -27.97 -55.90 -29.67
CA ALA A 773 -28.04 -54.73 -30.53
C ALA A 773 -29.39 -54.72 -31.27
N CYS A 774 -30.13 -53.64 -31.12
CA CYS A 774 -31.38 -53.39 -31.84
C CYS A 774 -31.10 -52.40 -32.96
N TYR A 775 -31.49 -52.72 -34.19
CA TYR A 775 -31.28 -51.82 -35.32
C TYR A 775 -32.44 -51.79 -36.31
N ILE A 776 -32.56 -50.67 -37.02
CA ILE A 776 -33.56 -50.46 -38.07
C ILE A 776 -32.96 -50.89 -39.42
N PRO A 777 -33.53 -51.91 -40.10
CA PRO A 777 -33.13 -52.25 -41.47
C PRO A 777 -33.69 -51.25 -42.49
N GLN A 778 -33.31 -51.39 -43.77
CA GLN A 778 -33.89 -50.57 -44.87
C GLN A 778 -35.40 -50.85 -45.10
N GLY A 779 -35.93 -51.95 -44.55
CA GLY A 779 -37.32 -52.38 -44.71
C GLY A 779 -38.20 -52.16 -43.48
N VAL A 780 -39.14 -53.09 -43.25
CA VAL A 780 -40.14 -53.03 -42.17
C VAL A 780 -39.61 -53.71 -40.91
N GLY A 781 -39.98 -53.19 -39.74
CA GLY A 781 -39.67 -53.77 -38.44
C GLY A 781 -38.30 -53.38 -37.88
N ILE A 782 -37.92 -54.09 -36.83
CA ILE A 782 -36.70 -53.87 -36.04
C ILE A 782 -35.99 -55.21 -35.90
N LYS A 783 -34.69 -55.24 -36.17
CA LYS A 783 -33.87 -56.44 -35.94
C LYS A 783 -33.20 -56.34 -34.58
N VAL A 784 -33.35 -57.39 -33.78
CA VAL A 784 -32.66 -57.58 -32.51
C VAL A 784 -31.64 -58.68 -32.71
N HIS A 785 -30.37 -58.31 -32.63
CA HIS A 785 -29.23 -59.21 -32.74
C HIS A 785 -28.62 -59.39 -31.36
N SER A 786 -28.61 -60.61 -30.83
CA SER A 786 -27.83 -60.91 -29.63
C SER A 786 -26.39 -61.23 -30.01
N TRP A 787 -25.45 -60.78 -29.19
CA TRP A 787 -24.02 -61.04 -29.41
C TRP A 787 -23.65 -62.53 -29.39
N ASN A 788 -24.56 -63.40 -28.92
CA ASN A 788 -24.45 -64.85 -29.02
C ASN A 788 -24.84 -65.44 -30.40
N GLY A 789 -25.19 -64.59 -31.38
CA GLY A 789 -25.52 -64.97 -32.75
C GLY A 789 -27.01 -65.16 -33.06
N SER A 790 -27.90 -65.08 -32.06
CA SER A 790 -29.35 -65.16 -32.29
C SER A 790 -29.93 -63.84 -32.83
N SER A 791 -30.74 -63.91 -33.89
CA SER A 791 -31.38 -62.73 -34.50
C SER A 791 -32.89 -62.89 -34.52
N LYS A 792 -33.62 -61.90 -33.98
CA LYS A 792 -35.09 -61.84 -33.96
C LYS A 792 -35.57 -60.59 -34.70
N VAL A 793 -36.71 -60.66 -35.39
CA VAL A 793 -37.36 -59.51 -36.03
C VAL A 793 -38.61 -59.15 -35.25
N LEU A 794 -38.72 -57.90 -34.81
CA LEU A 794 -39.85 -57.33 -34.09
C LEU A 794 -40.59 -56.33 -34.98
N ASN A 795 -41.89 -56.11 -34.72
CA ASN A 795 -42.72 -55.10 -35.39
C ASN A 795 -42.74 -55.14 -36.94
N GLN A 796 -42.93 -56.34 -37.51
CA GLN A 796 -42.86 -56.59 -38.97
C GLN A 796 -43.90 -55.86 -39.84
N ASN A 797 -44.83 -55.12 -39.23
CA ASN A 797 -45.93 -54.45 -39.93
C ASN A 797 -45.75 -52.93 -40.04
N LYS A 798 -44.72 -52.35 -39.42
CA LYS A 798 -44.50 -50.89 -39.39
C LYS A 798 -43.08 -50.47 -39.80
N TYR A 799 -43.01 -49.35 -40.51
CA TYR A 799 -41.76 -48.68 -40.84
C TYR A 799 -41.32 -47.82 -39.66
N VAL A 800 -40.20 -48.19 -39.04
CA VAL A 800 -39.63 -47.51 -37.88
C VAL A 800 -38.59 -46.48 -38.34
N LYS A 801 -38.52 -45.33 -37.67
CA LYS A 801 -37.60 -44.23 -37.98
C LYS A 801 -36.59 -43.94 -36.87
N CYS A 802 -36.99 -44.07 -35.61
CA CYS A 802 -36.12 -43.85 -34.46
C CYS A 802 -36.37 -44.90 -33.38
N LEU A 803 -35.35 -45.15 -32.56
CA LEU A 803 -35.35 -46.12 -31.47
C LEU A 803 -34.77 -45.49 -30.20
N ALA A 804 -35.31 -45.86 -29.04
CA ALA A 804 -34.69 -45.60 -27.74
C ALA A 804 -34.85 -46.84 -26.84
N LEU A 805 -33.80 -47.19 -26.11
CA LEU A 805 -33.77 -48.36 -25.23
C LEU A 805 -33.55 -47.93 -23.78
N VAL A 806 -34.51 -48.24 -22.91
CA VAL A 806 -34.41 -47.94 -21.48
C VAL A 806 -34.89 -49.15 -20.68
N GLN A 807 -34.04 -49.63 -19.75
CA GLN A 807 -34.38 -50.71 -18.81
C GLN A 807 -34.98 -51.98 -19.48
N GLY A 808 -34.50 -52.35 -20.67
CA GLY A 808 -34.98 -53.55 -21.40
C GLY A 808 -36.26 -53.36 -22.21
N LYS A 809 -36.86 -52.17 -22.18
CA LYS A 809 -38.00 -51.77 -23.02
C LYS A 809 -37.50 -50.94 -24.20
N LEU A 810 -37.92 -51.33 -25.40
CA LEU A 810 -37.58 -50.65 -26.64
C LEU A 810 -38.75 -49.76 -27.07
N TYR A 811 -38.51 -48.46 -27.15
CA TYR A 811 -39.47 -47.50 -27.68
C TYR A 811 -39.13 -47.22 -29.14
N CYS A 812 -40.14 -47.25 -30.02
CA CYS A 812 -39.95 -47.01 -31.44
C CYS A 812 -40.94 -45.99 -31.99
N GLY A 813 -40.41 -45.00 -32.71
CA GLY A 813 -41.19 -44.02 -33.46
C GLY A 813 -41.36 -44.47 -34.91
N CYS A 814 -42.59 -44.51 -35.38
CA CYS A 814 -42.94 -45.03 -36.71
C CYS A 814 -43.23 -43.93 -37.72
N HIS A 815 -43.26 -44.30 -39.01
CA HIS A 815 -43.58 -43.42 -40.12
C HIS A 815 -45.04 -42.94 -40.15
N ASP A 816 -45.95 -43.68 -39.50
CA ASP A 816 -47.40 -43.42 -39.41
C ASP A 816 -47.79 -42.55 -38.20
N ASN A 817 -46.82 -41.84 -37.59
CA ASN A 817 -46.98 -41.08 -36.35
C ASN A 817 -47.33 -41.94 -35.11
N SER A 818 -47.13 -43.26 -35.17
CA SER A 818 -47.33 -44.12 -33.99
C SER A 818 -46.06 -44.24 -33.15
N ILE A 819 -46.26 -44.27 -31.83
CA ILE A 819 -45.22 -44.57 -30.84
C ILE A 819 -45.60 -45.90 -30.20
N GLN A 820 -44.67 -46.85 -30.23
CA GLN A 820 -44.87 -48.17 -29.65
C GLN A 820 -43.77 -48.48 -28.66
N GLU A 821 -44.14 -49.23 -27.63
CA GLU A 821 -43.23 -49.84 -26.67
C GLU A 821 -43.18 -51.33 -26.96
N ILE A 822 -41.99 -51.89 -26.95
CA ILE A 822 -41.75 -53.31 -27.16
C ILE A 822 -40.93 -53.82 -25.99
N ASP A 823 -41.49 -54.72 -25.20
CA ASP A 823 -40.71 -55.42 -24.18
C ASP A 823 -39.82 -56.47 -24.88
N LEU A 824 -38.50 -56.37 -24.71
CA LEU A 824 -37.56 -57.24 -25.39
C LEU A 824 -37.57 -58.66 -24.84
N VAL A 825 -37.97 -58.85 -23.59
CA VAL A 825 -38.03 -60.18 -22.94
C VAL A 825 -39.26 -60.94 -23.43
N SER A 826 -40.45 -60.35 -23.32
CA SER A 826 -41.70 -60.99 -23.75
C SER A 826 -41.99 -60.86 -25.24
N GLY A 827 -41.42 -59.88 -25.93
CA GLY A 827 -41.75 -59.51 -27.31
C GLY A 827 -43.14 -58.88 -27.45
N THR A 828 -43.79 -58.50 -26.34
CA THR A 828 -45.11 -57.85 -26.36
C THR A 828 -44.99 -56.41 -26.88
N ILE A 829 -45.99 -55.99 -27.65
CA ILE A 829 -46.02 -54.66 -28.27
C ILE A 829 -47.18 -53.86 -27.65
N GLY A 830 -46.85 -52.79 -26.94
CA GLY A 830 -47.78 -51.78 -26.45
C GLY A 830 -47.83 -50.57 -27.39
N ASN A 831 -49.03 -50.02 -27.63
CA ASN A 831 -49.17 -48.77 -28.38
C ASN A 831 -49.35 -47.61 -27.40
N ILE A 832 -48.49 -46.61 -27.48
CA ILE A 832 -48.57 -45.36 -26.70
C ILE A 832 -49.40 -44.35 -27.48
N GLN A 833 -49.06 -44.16 -28.76
CA GLN A 833 -49.81 -43.31 -29.68
C GLN A 833 -50.24 -44.13 -30.90
N THR A 834 -51.54 -44.12 -31.22
CA THR A 834 -52.07 -44.79 -32.40
C THR A 834 -51.80 -43.95 -33.66
N GLY A 835 -51.37 -44.61 -34.73
CA GLY A 835 -51.05 -43.94 -35.99
C GLY A 835 -52.30 -43.42 -36.69
N SER A 836 -52.22 -42.26 -37.34
CA SER A 836 -53.33 -41.70 -38.10
C SER A 836 -53.45 -42.39 -39.46
N LYS A 837 -54.62 -42.95 -39.76
CA LYS A 837 -54.90 -43.54 -41.09
C LYS A 837 -54.88 -42.41 -42.13
N LYS A 838 -53.91 -42.46 -43.04
CA LYS A 838 -53.73 -41.66 -44.29
C LYS A 838 -54.93 -40.81 -44.73
N LEU A 839 -55.25 -39.71 -44.05
CA LEU A 839 -56.39 -38.86 -44.42
C LEU A 839 -56.03 -37.84 -45.53
N LEU A 840 -54.73 -37.57 -45.74
CA LEU A 840 -54.25 -36.48 -46.62
C LEU A 840 -53.03 -36.83 -47.49
N GLY A 841 -52.61 -38.11 -47.57
CA GLY A 841 -51.46 -38.54 -48.38
C GLY A 841 -50.08 -38.07 -47.90
N LYS A 842 -49.99 -37.10 -46.98
CA LYS A 842 -48.75 -36.70 -46.30
C LYS A 842 -48.46 -37.61 -45.11
N ALA A 843 -47.24 -38.13 -45.04
CA ALA A 843 -46.74 -38.91 -43.91
C ALA A 843 -46.18 -38.01 -42.82
N TYR A 844 -46.44 -38.36 -41.56
CA TYR A 844 -45.99 -37.65 -40.36
C TYR A 844 -45.07 -38.56 -39.53
N PRO A 845 -43.82 -38.79 -39.98
CA PRO A 845 -42.90 -39.65 -39.27
C PRO A 845 -42.41 -39.02 -37.97
N ILE A 846 -42.17 -39.86 -36.98
CA ILE A 846 -41.45 -39.48 -35.76
C ILE A 846 -39.96 -39.59 -36.06
N TYR A 847 -39.25 -38.45 -36.13
CA TYR A 847 -37.84 -38.43 -36.52
C TYR A 847 -36.91 -38.71 -35.35
N SER A 848 -37.23 -38.23 -34.15
CA SER A 848 -36.43 -38.46 -32.95
C SER A 848 -37.32 -38.86 -31.76
N LEU A 849 -36.80 -39.76 -30.94
CA LEU A 849 -37.44 -40.23 -29.72
C LEU A 849 -36.38 -40.39 -28.64
N GLN A 850 -36.61 -39.79 -27.48
CA GLN A 850 -35.72 -39.87 -26.32
C GLN A 850 -36.52 -40.15 -25.06
N VAL A 851 -36.00 -41.01 -24.18
CA VAL A 851 -36.64 -41.36 -22.92
C VAL A 851 -35.71 -41.01 -21.77
N GLN A 852 -36.16 -40.13 -20.88
CA GLN A 852 -35.38 -39.64 -19.75
C GLN A 852 -36.31 -39.30 -18.57
N ASP A 853 -35.87 -39.60 -17.34
CA ASP A 853 -36.58 -39.25 -16.09
C ASP A 853 -38.06 -39.70 -16.05
N GLY A 854 -38.39 -40.85 -16.66
CA GLY A 854 -39.77 -41.35 -16.71
C GLY A 854 -40.69 -40.61 -17.70
N LEU A 855 -40.12 -39.81 -18.60
CA LEU A 855 -40.82 -39.12 -19.67
C LEU A 855 -40.31 -39.58 -21.04
N ILE A 856 -41.22 -39.67 -21.99
CA ILE A 856 -40.97 -39.98 -23.40
C ILE A 856 -41.16 -38.72 -24.20
N TYR A 857 -40.09 -38.27 -24.84
CA TYR A 857 -40.11 -37.13 -25.74
C TYR A 857 -40.15 -37.66 -27.17
N SER A 858 -41.15 -37.26 -27.95
CA SER A 858 -41.27 -37.59 -29.36
C SER A 858 -41.26 -36.32 -30.20
N ALA A 859 -40.36 -36.25 -31.18
CA ALA A 859 -40.24 -35.13 -32.10
C ALA A 859 -40.58 -35.54 -33.54
N GLY A 860 -41.47 -34.78 -34.17
CA GLY A 860 -41.85 -34.96 -35.57
C GLY A 860 -42.92 -33.96 -36.02
N PRO A 861 -43.12 -33.80 -37.33
CA PRO A 861 -44.19 -32.95 -37.85
C PRO A 861 -45.55 -33.47 -37.37
N SER A 862 -46.37 -32.56 -36.83
CA SER A 862 -47.71 -32.88 -36.33
C SER A 862 -48.77 -32.05 -37.08
N LEU A 863 -49.96 -32.62 -37.22
CA LEU A 863 -51.14 -31.90 -37.72
C LEU A 863 -51.59 -30.78 -36.76
N ASP A 864 -51.33 -30.95 -35.47
CA ASP A 864 -51.80 -30.07 -34.40
C ASP A 864 -50.83 -28.88 -34.12
N GLY A 865 -49.75 -28.74 -34.90
CA GLY A 865 -48.69 -27.74 -34.66
C GLY A 865 -47.75 -28.04 -33.47
N ALA A 866 -48.10 -29.02 -32.65
CA ALA A 866 -47.26 -29.57 -31.58
C ALA A 866 -46.21 -30.54 -32.15
N ASN A 867 -45.04 -30.03 -32.52
CA ASN A 867 -43.97 -30.82 -33.14
C ASN A 867 -43.19 -31.68 -32.14
N VAL A 868 -43.29 -31.37 -30.84
CA VAL A 868 -42.77 -32.23 -29.78
C VAL A 868 -43.90 -32.55 -28.81
N LYS A 869 -44.10 -33.85 -28.55
CA LYS A 869 -45.07 -34.37 -27.57
C LYS A 869 -44.33 -35.08 -26.45
N ILE A 870 -44.74 -34.83 -25.21
CA ILE A 870 -44.13 -35.38 -24.00
C ILE A 870 -45.15 -36.31 -23.34
N TRP A 871 -44.76 -37.56 -23.09
CA TRP A 871 -45.62 -38.60 -22.53
C TRP A 871 -45.03 -39.13 -21.22
N SER A 872 -45.87 -39.55 -20.28
CA SER A 872 -45.40 -40.23 -19.07
C SER A 872 -45.18 -41.72 -19.35
N THR A 873 -44.07 -42.29 -18.90
CA THR A 873 -43.81 -43.74 -19.02
C THR A 873 -44.69 -44.60 -18.11
N SER A 874 -45.30 -44.00 -17.08
CA SER A 874 -46.08 -44.73 -16.07
C SER A 874 -47.51 -45.00 -16.49
N ASN A 875 -48.13 -44.05 -17.21
CA ASN A 875 -49.54 -44.13 -17.60
C ASN A 875 -49.80 -43.82 -19.10
N TYR A 876 -48.75 -43.51 -19.88
CA TYR A 876 -48.82 -43.15 -21.30
C TYR A 876 -49.71 -41.93 -21.60
N ASN A 877 -50.05 -41.11 -20.60
CA ASN A 877 -50.76 -39.86 -20.82
C ASN A 877 -49.78 -38.78 -21.32
N MET A 878 -50.29 -37.90 -22.18
CA MET A 878 -49.55 -36.73 -22.64
C MET A 878 -49.44 -35.71 -21.52
N VAL A 879 -48.21 -35.36 -21.14
CA VAL A 879 -47.86 -34.43 -20.05
C VAL A 879 -47.71 -33.00 -20.58
N GLY A 880 -47.26 -32.84 -21.82
CA GLY A 880 -47.04 -31.54 -22.42
C GLY A 880 -46.75 -31.61 -23.92
N SER A 881 -46.73 -30.43 -24.55
CA SER A 881 -46.43 -30.30 -25.97
C SER A 881 -45.70 -28.98 -26.25
N LEU A 882 -44.67 -29.02 -27.09
CA LEU A 882 -43.93 -27.84 -27.52
C LEU A 882 -44.35 -27.46 -28.95
N PRO A 883 -44.98 -26.29 -29.16
CA PRO A 883 -45.32 -25.82 -30.49
C PRO A 883 -44.08 -25.22 -31.17
N SER A 884 -43.69 -25.75 -32.33
CA SER A 884 -42.61 -25.20 -33.15
C SER A 884 -43.13 -24.92 -34.55
N THR A 885 -42.77 -23.78 -35.13
CA THR A 885 -43.13 -23.42 -36.52
C THR A 885 -42.24 -24.13 -37.53
N LEU A 886 -41.12 -24.71 -37.08
CA LEU A 886 -40.10 -25.34 -37.90
C LEU A 886 -40.17 -26.87 -37.83
N ASP A 887 -39.83 -27.54 -38.93
CA ASP A 887 -39.82 -29.00 -39.04
C ASP A 887 -38.63 -29.58 -38.24
N VAL A 888 -38.94 -30.11 -37.05
CA VAL A 888 -37.97 -30.70 -36.12
C VAL A 888 -37.55 -32.08 -36.63
N ARG A 889 -36.24 -32.24 -36.86
CA ARG A 889 -35.63 -33.49 -37.33
C ARG A 889 -34.94 -34.25 -36.22
N GLU A 890 -34.42 -33.53 -35.25
CA GLU A 890 -33.68 -34.12 -34.17
C GLU A 890 -33.95 -33.39 -32.87
N MET A 891 -33.76 -34.10 -31.77
CA MET A 891 -34.01 -33.61 -30.44
C MET A 891 -33.02 -34.23 -29.48
N VAL A 892 -32.48 -33.39 -28.59
CA VAL A 892 -31.66 -33.82 -27.46
C VAL A 892 -32.16 -33.14 -26.20
N VAL A 893 -32.41 -33.94 -25.16
CA VAL A 893 -32.93 -33.51 -23.86
C VAL A 893 -31.81 -33.56 -22.82
N SER A 894 -31.62 -32.45 -22.09
CA SER A 894 -30.70 -32.36 -20.95
C SER A 894 -31.45 -32.47 -19.61
N SER A 895 -30.79 -32.16 -18.49
CA SER A 895 -31.45 -32.05 -17.18
C SER A 895 -32.46 -30.90 -17.16
N GLU A 896 -32.12 -29.75 -17.74
CA GLU A 896 -32.88 -28.49 -17.63
C GLU A 896 -33.42 -27.94 -18.97
N LEU A 897 -32.82 -28.35 -20.09
CA LEU A 897 -33.10 -27.80 -21.43
C LEU A 897 -33.48 -28.90 -22.44
N ILE A 898 -34.18 -28.49 -23.49
CA ILE A 898 -34.55 -29.32 -24.64
C ILE A 898 -34.07 -28.60 -25.90
N TYR A 899 -33.24 -29.26 -26.70
CA TYR A 899 -32.69 -28.74 -27.95
C TYR A 899 -33.39 -29.39 -29.13
N LEU A 900 -33.94 -28.58 -30.03
CA LEU A 900 -34.68 -29.04 -31.20
C LEU A 900 -33.94 -28.63 -32.47
N GLY A 901 -33.40 -29.60 -33.20
CA GLY A 901 -32.70 -29.40 -34.46
C GLY A 901 -33.69 -29.35 -35.62
N CYS A 902 -33.77 -28.21 -36.30
CA CYS A 902 -34.70 -27.97 -37.39
C CYS A 902 -34.04 -28.11 -38.77
N LYS A 903 -34.84 -28.46 -39.78
CA LYS A 903 -34.39 -28.62 -41.17
C LYS A 903 -33.75 -27.36 -41.78
N SER A 904 -33.99 -26.18 -41.22
CA SER A 904 -33.46 -24.89 -41.71
C SER A 904 -32.10 -24.50 -41.11
N GLY A 905 -31.38 -25.43 -40.46
CA GLY A 905 -30.10 -25.12 -39.81
C GLY A 905 -30.26 -24.33 -38.52
N ILE A 906 -31.45 -24.39 -37.93
CA ILE A 906 -31.81 -23.66 -36.71
C ILE A 906 -31.96 -24.66 -35.57
N VAL A 907 -31.37 -24.39 -34.41
CA VAL A 907 -31.63 -25.13 -33.16
C VAL A 907 -32.49 -24.27 -32.24
N GLU A 908 -33.71 -24.70 -31.93
CA GLU A 908 -34.52 -24.05 -30.90
C GLU A 908 -34.19 -24.60 -29.51
N VAL A 909 -33.94 -23.71 -28.55
CA VAL A 909 -33.63 -24.07 -27.15
C VAL A 909 -34.87 -23.81 -26.30
N TRP A 910 -35.31 -24.83 -25.57
CA TRP A 910 -36.52 -24.80 -24.76
C TRP A 910 -36.20 -25.15 -23.30
N CYS A 911 -36.87 -24.49 -22.36
CA CYS A 911 -36.77 -24.82 -20.94
C CYS A 911 -37.64 -26.04 -20.61
N LYS A 912 -37.06 -27.10 -20.03
CA LYS A 912 -37.78 -28.34 -19.70
C LYS A 912 -38.88 -28.13 -18.65
N LYS A 913 -38.60 -27.33 -17.60
CA LYS A 913 -39.56 -27.05 -16.51
C LYS A 913 -40.73 -26.18 -16.99
N LYS A 914 -40.44 -25.10 -17.72
CA LYS A 914 -41.43 -24.08 -18.11
C LYS A 914 -42.11 -24.36 -19.47
N GLN A 915 -41.55 -25.27 -20.28
CA GLN A 915 -42.01 -25.54 -21.65
C GLN A 915 -42.08 -24.28 -22.53
N THR A 916 -41.20 -23.30 -22.27
CA THR A 916 -41.09 -22.06 -23.05
C THR A 916 -39.81 -22.04 -23.87
N ARG A 917 -39.88 -21.37 -25.03
CA ARG A 917 -38.70 -21.16 -25.89
C ARG A 917 -37.79 -20.11 -25.26
N VAL A 918 -36.52 -20.45 -25.07
CA VAL A 918 -35.48 -19.60 -24.49
C VAL A 918 -34.76 -18.82 -25.60
N GLU A 919 -34.24 -19.52 -26.60
CA GLU A 919 -33.47 -18.92 -27.69
C GLU A 919 -33.56 -19.76 -28.97
N THR A 920 -32.99 -19.23 -30.06
CA THR A 920 -32.87 -19.85 -31.36
C THR A 920 -31.42 -19.70 -31.83
N LEU A 921 -30.66 -20.79 -31.85
CA LEU A 921 -29.30 -20.81 -32.37
C LEU A 921 -29.38 -20.98 -33.89
N GLN A 922 -28.71 -20.10 -34.63
CA GLN A 922 -28.67 -20.17 -36.09
C GLN A 922 -27.29 -20.67 -36.54
N SER A 923 -27.26 -21.87 -37.12
CA SER A 923 -26.12 -22.32 -37.93
C SER A 923 -26.19 -21.69 -39.33
N ASN A 924 -25.18 -21.94 -40.17
CA ASN A 924 -25.09 -21.38 -41.52
C ASN A 924 -26.43 -21.50 -42.29
N PRO A 925 -26.94 -20.43 -42.92
CA PRO A 925 -28.32 -20.31 -43.41
C PRO A 925 -28.72 -21.31 -44.52
N ASN A 926 -27.76 -22.09 -45.04
CA ASN A 926 -27.99 -23.15 -46.03
C ASN A 926 -27.70 -24.57 -45.50
N SER A 927 -27.46 -24.73 -44.20
CA SER A 927 -27.15 -26.03 -43.58
C SER A 927 -28.40 -26.73 -43.04
N LYS A 928 -28.36 -28.06 -42.94
CA LYS A 928 -29.38 -28.88 -42.27
C LYS A 928 -28.73 -29.56 -41.08
N ILE A 929 -29.42 -29.57 -39.95
CA ILE A 929 -28.98 -30.32 -38.77
C ILE A 929 -29.37 -31.78 -38.96
N LEU A 930 -28.39 -32.68 -38.92
CA LEU A 930 -28.56 -34.12 -39.15
C LEU A 930 -28.40 -34.95 -37.87
N CYS A 931 -27.45 -34.55 -37.01
CA CYS A 931 -27.12 -35.23 -35.77
C CYS A 931 -26.77 -34.20 -34.67
N MET A 932 -27.14 -34.45 -33.41
CA MET A 932 -26.81 -33.63 -32.25
C MET A 932 -26.51 -34.53 -31.05
N ALA A 933 -25.57 -34.13 -30.20
CA ALA A 933 -25.24 -34.87 -28.98
C ALA A 933 -24.92 -33.93 -27.81
N LEU A 934 -25.19 -34.40 -26.59
CA LEU A 934 -24.72 -33.77 -25.37
C LEU A 934 -23.51 -34.50 -24.81
N ASP A 935 -22.58 -33.75 -24.22
CA ASP A 935 -21.50 -34.35 -23.45
C ASP A 935 -22.00 -34.97 -22.13
N ASN A 936 -21.15 -35.78 -21.48
CA ASN A 936 -21.48 -36.51 -20.25
C ASN A 936 -22.00 -35.59 -19.12
N ASP A 937 -21.43 -34.39 -18.99
CA ASP A 937 -21.83 -33.41 -17.98
C ASP A 937 -23.06 -32.58 -18.42
N LYS A 938 -23.56 -32.81 -19.65
CA LYS A 938 -24.71 -32.14 -20.28
C LYS A 938 -24.57 -30.62 -20.47
N ASP A 939 -23.36 -30.09 -20.31
CA ASP A 939 -23.05 -28.66 -20.44
C ASP A 939 -22.66 -28.25 -21.87
N ILE A 940 -22.19 -29.20 -22.69
CA ILE A 940 -21.76 -28.96 -24.07
C ILE A 940 -22.73 -29.65 -25.02
N LEU A 941 -23.32 -28.87 -25.92
CA LEU A 941 -24.09 -29.34 -27.06
C LEU A 941 -23.19 -29.36 -28.30
N VAL A 942 -23.11 -30.52 -28.96
CA VAL A 942 -22.47 -30.69 -30.26
C VAL A 942 -23.56 -30.79 -31.32
N ILE A 943 -23.45 -29.95 -32.36
CA ILE A 943 -24.44 -29.79 -33.45
C ILE A 943 -23.81 -30.20 -34.79
#